data_AF-A0A7Y0UYN9-F1
#
_entry.id   AF-A0A7Y0UYN9-F1
#
_cell.length_a   1.000
_cell.length_b   1.000
_cell.length_c   1.000
_cell.angle_alpha   90.00
_cell.angle_beta   90.00
_cell.angle_gamma   90.00
#
_symmetry.space_group_name_H-M   'P 1'
#
loop_
_entity.id
_entity.type
_entity.pdbx_description
1 polymer ?
#
loop_
_entity_poly.entity_id
_entity_poly.type
_entity_poly.pdbx_seq_one_letter_code
_entity_poly.pdbx_strand_id
1 'polypeptide(L)'
;MNTLNHVKFLCLRMLEVPEKNVGEKMQRNLHSNVDYYFYDGVIIEEEYIELLSKVPQQLYNIAKQAFQRPPLEVNICAVVGENGSGKSTVIDFIVRILNNLSAYILGEYYRSPSAEHLHFIEDVYAELYVLIDDCVLKIQCKGNRISATRYNYLAETFRFEKTNAPINIDATLKNGDIFEGEKDKIGLLRSFCYTIINNYSHYSFNSLNYLDEMTSFKKESQIRKKGRENGYDVKILEEIREKCKKDGSKNVQNEAQSWLQGLFHKNDGYQVPIVITPMRELGHIDLQKEYKLAKERLLSLIFIKKENHNEPFFYRINGKLIVDGVYIRKDYNEEAKYKDADNSSCYLPNASLDTFHHIHDFIIRIIRSEIEIVGEQRNHSMLVWNYIVHKILKIVFTYPRYSGERIVLTNIGDNLSEEEQQTIRDIVVDILHDHSHVTRKLFRSIYYLKYEHINQRKFLSIKDFGETITKIVNSTNNLYSPQNIDELLPPPIFHIDFKLYDINDIKKERRIAFNTLSSGEKQIIYVLSSFYYHLANLDSVSNFGYRPNHRKRSKIQEQNRNFVSTIQYRHVNIVFDEIELYFHPEMQRTFVSNLLDGLGQMKFKQLRSIQIMLVTHSPFILSDIPRENVLFLGKDGYPKRIEDMCTFGANIHSMLKHSFFLYNGSMGEYAQNTIKKIVDKLNFYNLVNQFRNIEKEVLPAEKKEKMQYLKDSNYRMIKLLPIEMQKKIDKQRFDEILKEEFNEMPLIKQFIDLIQEPLVKYSLKEQYQKLENYVDTQA
;
A
#
# COMPACT_ATOMS: atom_id res chain seq x y z
N MET A 1 21.24 -27.16 -8.43
CA MET A 1 19.77 -27.19 -8.28
C MET A 1 19.31 -25.75 -8.16
N ASN A 2 18.68 -25.20 -9.20
CA ASN A 2 18.11 -23.86 -9.13
C ASN A 2 16.84 -23.93 -8.28
N THR A 3 16.95 -23.69 -6.97
CA THR A 3 15.78 -23.51 -6.11
C THR A 3 15.09 -22.21 -6.53
N LEU A 4 13.97 -22.31 -7.25
CA LEU A 4 13.12 -21.16 -7.56
C LEU A 4 12.64 -20.52 -6.25
N ASN A 5 12.43 -19.20 -6.25
CA ASN A 5 11.75 -18.57 -5.11
C ASN A 5 10.35 -19.16 -4.94
N HIS A 6 9.92 -19.33 -3.70
CA HIS A 6 8.63 -19.98 -3.40
C HIS A 6 7.39 -19.09 -3.66
N VAL A 7 7.53 -17.83 -4.08
CA VAL A 7 6.36 -17.01 -4.47
C VAL A 7 6.69 -16.02 -5.57
N LYS A 8 5.97 -16.10 -6.70
CA LYS A 8 6.07 -15.15 -7.83
C LYS A 8 4.73 -15.04 -8.58
N PHE A 9 4.21 -13.83 -8.71
CA PHE A 9 3.16 -13.50 -9.68
C PHE A 9 3.83 -13.44 -11.05
N LEU A 10 3.55 -14.40 -11.92
CA LEU A 10 4.30 -14.63 -13.15
C LEU A 10 3.76 -13.81 -14.32
N CYS A 11 2.44 -13.84 -14.52
CA CYS A 11 1.79 -13.25 -15.68
C CYS A 11 0.34 -12.89 -15.36
N LEU A 12 -0.12 -11.75 -15.90
CA LEU A 12 -1.52 -11.41 -16.05
C LEU A 12 -1.87 -11.51 -17.55
N ARG A 13 -2.84 -12.34 -17.92
CA ARG A 13 -3.36 -12.43 -19.30
C ARG A 13 -4.74 -11.81 -19.39
N MET A 14 -4.92 -10.86 -20.28
CA MET A 14 -6.23 -10.29 -20.55
C MET A 14 -7.00 -11.19 -21.51
N LEU A 15 -8.26 -11.49 -21.21
CA LEU A 15 -9.09 -12.33 -22.06
C LEU A 15 -9.96 -11.48 -23.00
N GLU A 16 -10.43 -12.09 -24.09
CA GLU A 16 -11.44 -11.48 -24.94
C GLU A 16 -12.72 -11.18 -24.16
N VAL A 17 -13.21 -9.97 -24.38
CA VAL A 17 -14.47 -9.49 -23.81
C VAL A 17 -15.54 -9.49 -24.90
N PRO A 18 -16.76 -9.96 -24.60
CA PRO A 18 -17.91 -9.77 -25.48
C PRO A 18 -18.18 -8.27 -25.74
N GLU A 19 -18.61 -7.91 -26.95
CA GLU A 19 -18.90 -6.52 -27.31
C GLU A 19 -19.92 -5.85 -26.37
N LYS A 20 -19.70 -4.57 -26.03
CA LYS A 20 -20.60 -3.74 -25.19
C LYS A 20 -20.80 -4.25 -23.77
N ASN A 21 -19.85 -5.05 -23.28
CA ASN A 21 -19.84 -5.56 -21.90
C ASN A 21 -19.03 -4.60 -20.99
N VAL A 22 -19.34 -4.54 -19.70
CA VAL A 22 -18.62 -3.71 -18.71
C VAL A 22 -17.13 -4.06 -18.65
N GLY A 23 -16.78 -5.33 -18.89
CA GLY A 23 -15.40 -5.81 -18.95
C GLY A 23 -14.53 -5.03 -19.94
N GLU A 24 -15.09 -4.52 -21.03
CA GLU A 24 -14.36 -3.75 -22.05
C GLU A 24 -13.86 -2.42 -21.45
N LYS A 25 -14.72 -1.76 -20.65
CA LYS A 25 -14.35 -0.56 -19.89
C LYS A 25 -13.33 -0.85 -18.79
N MET A 26 -13.36 -2.05 -18.20
CA MET A 26 -12.38 -2.45 -17.18
C MET A 26 -10.97 -2.57 -17.76
N GLN A 27 -10.81 -3.05 -19.01
CA GLN A 27 -9.51 -3.23 -19.66
C GLN A 27 -8.79 -1.90 -19.90
N ARG A 28 -9.53 -0.79 -20.08
CA ARG A 28 -9.00 0.56 -20.34
C ARG A 28 -8.00 0.54 -21.52
N ASN A 29 -6.70 0.64 -21.22
CA ASN A 29 -5.63 0.65 -22.21
C ASN A 29 -4.94 -0.72 -22.37
N LEU A 30 -5.29 -1.74 -21.58
CA LEU A 30 -4.79 -3.10 -21.77
C LEU A 30 -5.57 -3.81 -22.89
N HIS A 31 -4.93 -4.77 -23.54
CA HIS A 31 -5.47 -5.42 -24.74
C HIS A 31 -5.81 -6.88 -24.50
N SER A 32 -6.92 -7.33 -25.10
CA SER A 32 -7.34 -8.74 -25.07
C SER A 32 -6.30 -9.67 -25.72
N ASN A 33 -6.19 -10.89 -25.20
CA ASN A 33 -5.23 -11.93 -25.60
C ASN A 33 -3.76 -11.55 -25.48
N VAL A 34 -3.44 -10.54 -24.67
CA VAL A 34 -2.05 -10.14 -24.39
C VAL A 34 -1.64 -10.65 -23.02
N ASP A 35 -0.44 -11.23 -22.97
CA ASP A 35 0.23 -11.67 -21.76
C ASP A 35 1.14 -10.56 -21.22
N TYR A 36 0.90 -10.18 -19.97
CA TYR A 36 1.67 -9.19 -19.23
C TYR A 36 2.58 -9.92 -18.24
N TYR A 37 3.76 -10.33 -18.72
CA TYR A 37 4.76 -11.05 -17.93
C TYR A 37 5.50 -10.12 -16.96
N PHE A 38 5.55 -10.49 -15.68
CA PHE A 38 6.32 -9.77 -14.66
C PHE A 38 7.80 -10.21 -14.61
N TYR A 39 8.10 -11.34 -15.23
CA TYR A 39 9.44 -11.90 -15.33
C TYR A 39 9.70 -12.41 -16.76
N ASP A 40 10.92 -12.23 -17.23
CA ASP A 40 11.40 -12.84 -18.46
C ASP A 40 11.68 -14.34 -18.25
N GLY A 41 11.53 -15.12 -19.33
CA GLY A 41 11.77 -16.56 -19.31
C GLY A 41 10.60 -17.41 -18.81
N VAL A 42 9.41 -16.82 -18.69
CA VAL A 42 8.16 -17.55 -18.45
C VAL A 42 7.56 -17.94 -19.80
N ILE A 43 7.27 -19.23 -19.98
CA ILE A 43 6.56 -19.76 -21.15
C ILE A 43 5.30 -20.44 -20.65
N ILE A 44 4.14 -20.01 -21.12
CA ILE A 44 2.83 -20.55 -20.72
C ILE A 44 2.22 -21.26 -21.91
N GLU A 45 2.09 -22.58 -21.80
CA GLU A 45 1.32 -23.42 -22.70
C GLU A 45 0.09 -23.97 -21.98
N GLU A 46 -0.85 -24.55 -22.72
CA GLU A 46 -2.10 -25.04 -22.13
C GLU A 46 -1.88 -26.18 -21.13
N GLU A 47 -0.93 -27.06 -21.41
CA GLU A 47 -0.66 -28.27 -20.62
C GLU A 47 0.57 -28.14 -19.72
N TYR A 48 1.44 -27.16 -19.95
CA TYR A 48 2.64 -26.97 -19.14
C TYR A 48 3.10 -25.51 -19.07
N ILE A 49 3.89 -25.20 -18.06
CA ILE A 49 4.53 -23.90 -17.86
C ILE A 49 6.03 -24.10 -17.64
N GLU A 50 6.86 -23.34 -18.34
CA GLU A 50 8.31 -23.33 -18.13
C GLU A 50 8.76 -22.05 -17.42
N LEU A 51 9.73 -22.18 -16.51
CA LEU A 51 10.36 -21.07 -15.80
C LEU A 51 11.88 -21.11 -15.97
N LEU A 52 12.37 -20.38 -16.97
CA LEU A 52 13.80 -20.20 -17.24
C LEU A 52 14.30 -18.96 -16.50
N SER A 53 14.60 -19.12 -15.21
CA SER A 53 15.03 -17.96 -14.42
C SER A 53 16.42 -17.47 -14.82
N LYS A 54 16.47 -16.24 -15.33
CA LYS A 54 17.71 -15.56 -15.76
C LYS A 54 18.42 -14.81 -14.63
N VAL A 55 17.72 -14.56 -13.52
CA VAL A 55 18.21 -13.78 -12.38
C VAL A 55 18.53 -14.71 -11.21
N PRO A 56 19.66 -14.51 -10.49
CA PRO A 56 19.95 -15.27 -9.27
C PRO A 56 18.81 -15.15 -8.25
N GLN A 57 18.22 -16.29 -7.85
CA GLN A 57 17.05 -16.32 -6.94
C GLN A 57 17.36 -15.77 -5.52
N GLN A 58 18.65 -15.67 -5.19
CA GLN A 58 19.13 -15.20 -3.89
C GLN A 58 19.51 -13.70 -3.89
N LEU A 59 19.29 -12.97 -5.00
CA LEU A 59 19.75 -11.60 -5.17
C LEU A 59 19.35 -10.66 -4.02
N TYR A 60 18.14 -10.82 -3.48
CA TYR A 60 17.60 -10.00 -2.39
C TYR A 60 17.55 -10.73 -1.04
N ASN A 61 18.13 -11.92 -0.95
CA ASN A 61 18.15 -12.67 0.30
C ASN A 61 19.00 -11.96 1.35
N ILE A 62 18.50 -11.93 2.58
CA ILE A 62 19.08 -11.13 3.65
C ILE A 62 20.09 -11.99 4.42
N ALA A 63 21.37 -11.65 4.33
CA ALA A 63 22.46 -12.41 4.97
C ALA A 63 22.25 -12.62 6.49
N LYS A 64 21.69 -11.63 7.20
CA LYS A 64 21.37 -11.72 8.64
C LYS A 64 20.34 -12.81 8.98
N GLN A 65 19.56 -13.26 8.00
CA GLN A 65 18.55 -14.32 8.14
C GLN A 65 19.01 -15.66 7.58
N ALA A 66 20.24 -15.77 7.05
CA ALA A 66 20.78 -17.03 6.53
C ALA A 66 20.86 -18.16 7.59
N PHE A 67 20.88 -17.80 8.88
CA PHE A 67 20.88 -18.74 10.00
C PHE A 67 19.48 -19.11 10.50
N GLN A 68 18.41 -18.48 10.00
CA GLN A 68 17.03 -18.93 10.26
C GLN A 68 16.75 -20.22 9.49
N ARG A 69 15.93 -21.10 10.08
CA ARG A 69 15.53 -22.35 9.46
C ARG A 69 14.00 -22.44 9.36
N PRO A 70 13.42 -22.35 8.16
CA PRO A 70 14.06 -22.00 6.87
C PRO A 70 14.44 -20.50 6.80
N PRO A 71 15.41 -20.11 5.94
CA PRO A 71 15.72 -18.71 5.68
C PRO A 71 14.56 -18.03 4.95
N LEU A 72 14.35 -16.74 5.21
CA LEU A 72 13.36 -15.95 4.48
C LEU A 72 13.86 -15.66 3.06
N GLU A 73 13.05 -15.98 2.07
CA GLU A 73 13.33 -15.62 0.68
C GLU A 73 12.64 -14.31 0.30
N VAL A 74 13.38 -13.45 -0.39
CA VAL A 74 12.85 -12.18 -0.88
C VAL A 74 13.07 -12.08 -2.37
N ASN A 75 12.03 -11.68 -3.10
CA ASN A 75 12.09 -11.44 -4.53
C ASN A 75 11.38 -10.12 -4.87
N ILE A 76 11.95 -9.35 -5.80
CA ILE A 76 11.47 -8.02 -6.17
C ILE A 76 11.27 -7.96 -7.69
N CYS A 77 10.11 -7.44 -8.11
CA CYS A 77 9.79 -7.11 -9.49
C CYS A 77 9.17 -5.71 -9.60
N ALA A 78 9.11 -5.15 -10.81
CA ALA A 78 8.48 -3.86 -11.04
C ALA A 78 7.57 -3.82 -12.27
N VAL A 79 6.62 -2.89 -12.24
CA VAL A 79 5.76 -2.53 -13.38
C VAL A 79 5.97 -1.05 -13.68
N VAL A 80 6.37 -0.75 -14.91
CA VAL A 80 6.82 0.58 -15.36
C VAL A 80 6.14 0.92 -16.67
N GLY A 81 5.89 2.20 -16.90
CA GLY A 81 5.30 2.68 -18.13
C GLY A 81 4.87 4.13 -17.98
N GLU A 82 4.55 4.79 -19.09
CA GLU A 82 4.13 6.19 -19.08
C GLU A 82 2.78 6.40 -18.37
N ASN A 83 2.43 7.66 -18.09
CA ASN A 83 1.10 7.98 -17.56
C ASN A 83 0.04 7.51 -18.55
N GLY A 84 -0.97 6.79 -18.06
CA GLY A 84 -1.98 6.16 -18.90
C GLY A 84 -1.56 4.83 -19.55
N SER A 85 -0.37 4.29 -19.33
CA SER A 85 0.05 3.01 -19.95
C SER A 85 -0.68 1.76 -19.45
N GLY A 86 -1.59 1.87 -18.47
CA GLY A 86 -2.33 0.74 -17.90
C GLY A 86 -1.72 0.10 -16.64
N LYS A 87 -0.68 0.67 -16.02
CA LYS A 87 -0.06 0.14 -14.78
C LYS A 87 -1.06 -0.11 -13.65
N SER A 88 -1.84 0.92 -13.29
CA SER A 88 -2.86 0.79 -12.25
C SER A 88 -3.94 -0.21 -12.66
N THR A 89 -4.23 -0.33 -13.96
CA THR A 89 -5.16 -1.33 -14.50
C THR A 89 -4.65 -2.76 -14.29
N VAL A 90 -3.34 -3.02 -14.44
CA VAL A 90 -2.74 -4.32 -14.10
C VAL A 90 -3.00 -4.66 -12.63
N ILE A 91 -2.80 -3.70 -11.72
CA ILE A 91 -3.08 -3.90 -10.29
C ILE A 91 -4.58 -4.09 -10.05
N ASP A 92 -5.44 -3.26 -10.64
CA ASP A 92 -6.90 -3.38 -10.55
C ASP A 92 -7.36 -4.81 -10.92
N PHE A 93 -6.84 -5.39 -12.01
CA PHE A 93 -7.19 -6.77 -12.41
C PHE A 93 -6.68 -7.82 -11.42
N ILE A 94 -5.47 -7.68 -10.88
CA ILE A 94 -5.00 -8.57 -9.81
C ILE A 94 -5.95 -8.51 -8.62
N VAL A 95 -6.38 -7.30 -8.21
CA VAL A 95 -7.32 -7.13 -7.09
C VAL A 95 -8.66 -7.79 -7.42
N ARG A 96 -9.23 -7.54 -8.61
CA ARG A 96 -10.52 -8.10 -9.04
C ARG A 96 -10.51 -9.63 -9.04
N ILE A 97 -9.45 -10.25 -9.59
CA ILE A 97 -9.32 -11.72 -9.65
C ILE A 97 -9.24 -12.30 -8.24
N LEU A 98 -8.39 -11.74 -7.38
CA LEU A 98 -8.24 -12.23 -6.00
C LEU A 98 -9.51 -12.02 -5.18
N ASN A 99 -10.21 -10.90 -5.37
CA ASN A 99 -11.50 -10.64 -4.77
C ASN A 99 -12.55 -11.67 -5.22
N ASN A 100 -12.68 -11.93 -6.53
CA ASN A 100 -13.65 -12.89 -7.05
C ASN A 100 -13.39 -14.32 -6.58
N LEU A 101 -12.12 -14.73 -6.55
CA LEU A 101 -11.72 -16.02 -5.96
C LEU A 101 -12.12 -16.11 -4.49
N SER A 102 -11.90 -15.04 -3.74
CA SER A 102 -12.24 -14.97 -2.32
C SER A 102 -13.75 -14.98 -2.11
N ALA A 103 -14.51 -14.19 -2.85
CA ALA A 103 -15.98 -14.12 -2.79
C ALA A 103 -16.61 -15.47 -3.14
N TYR A 104 -16.05 -16.20 -4.11
CA TYR A 104 -16.53 -17.54 -4.47
C TYR A 104 -16.26 -18.58 -3.36
N ILE A 105 -15.03 -18.63 -2.81
CA ILE A 105 -14.66 -19.63 -1.80
C ILE A 105 -15.26 -19.30 -0.44
N LEU A 106 -15.28 -18.02 -0.06
CA LEU A 106 -15.71 -17.56 1.25
C LEU A 106 -17.21 -17.20 1.30
N GLY A 107 -17.81 -16.91 0.16
CA GLY A 107 -19.17 -16.37 0.07
C GLY A 107 -19.20 -14.85 0.26
N GLU A 108 -20.34 -14.27 -0.08
CA GLU A 108 -20.58 -12.82 -0.07
C GLU A 108 -21.31 -12.33 1.17
N TYR A 109 -21.75 -13.22 2.06
CA TYR A 109 -22.38 -12.81 3.31
C TYR A 109 -21.37 -12.29 4.34
N TYR A 110 -21.83 -11.43 5.24
CA TYR A 110 -21.05 -10.97 6.38
C TYR A 110 -20.54 -12.15 7.20
N ARG A 111 -19.22 -12.18 7.39
CA ARG A 111 -18.52 -13.19 8.20
C ARG A 111 -18.05 -12.66 9.54
N SER A 112 -17.91 -11.34 9.66
CA SER A 112 -17.43 -10.68 10.86
C SER A 112 -18.27 -9.44 11.20
N PRO A 113 -18.59 -9.20 12.48
CA PRO A 113 -19.33 -8.01 12.91
C PRO A 113 -18.68 -6.69 12.53
N SER A 114 -17.35 -6.66 12.39
CA SER A 114 -16.56 -5.44 12.20
C SER A 114 -15.77 -5.42 10.89
N ALA A 115 -16.12 -6.29 9.94
CA ALA A 115 -15.62 -6.27 8.58
C ALA A 115 -16.79 -6.19 7.60
N GLU A 116 -16.65 -5.38 6.56
CA GLU A 116 -17.57 -5.41 5.43
C GLU A 116 -17.45 -6.75 4.69
N HIS A 117 -18.51 -7.09 3.94
CA HIS A 117 -18.56 -8.33 3.18
C HIS A 117 -17.85 -8.22 1.83
N LEU A 118 -17.60 -9.37 1.21
CA LEU A 118 -17.06 -9.44 -0.14
C LEU A 118 -18.18 -9.32 -1.17
N HIS A 119 -17.83 -8.80 -2.34
CA HIS A 119 -18.72 -8.70 -3.49
C HIS A 119 -18.07 -9.44 -4.65
N PHE A 120 -18.80 -10.36 -5.30
CA PHE A 120 -18.35 -10.92 -6.56
C PHE A 120 -18.55 -9.88 -7.67
N ILE A 121 -17.49 -9.62 -8.43
CA ILE A 121 -17.49 -8.65 -9.53
C ILE A 121 -17.82 -9.41 -10.82
N GLU A 122 -18.98 -9.12 -11.39
CA GLU A 122 -19.37 -9.66 -12.69
C GLU A 122 -18.48 -9.09 -13.81
N ASP A 123 -18.44 -9.74 -14.98
CA ASP A 123 -17.77 -9.20 -16.18
C ASP A 123 -16.24 -8.98 -16.08
N VAL A 124 -15.55 -9.69 -15.19
CA VAL A 124 -14.07 -9.73 -15.17
C VAL A 124 -13.56 -10.78 -16.16
N TYR A 125 -12.69 -10.37 -17.08
CA TYR A 125 -12.13 -11.21 -18.15
C TYR A 125 -10.59 -11.19 -18.13
N ALA A 126 -9.98 -12.02 -17.29
CA ALA A 126 -8.53 -12.12 -17.15
C ALA A 126 -8.09 -13.43 -16.49
N GLU A 127 -6.82 -13.77 -16.67
CA GLU A 127 -6.13 -14.89 -16.02
C GLU A 127 -4.91 -14.39 -15.25
N LEU A 128 -4.68 -14.96 -14.08
CA LEU A 128 -3.52 -14.69 -13.25
C LEU A 128 -2.76 -15.98 -12.98
N TYR A 129 -1.45 -15.97 -13.25
CA TYR A 129 -0.56 -17.09 -13.01
C TYR A 129 0.37 -16.77 -11.83
N VAL A 130 0.31 -17.59 -10.77
CA VAL A 130 1.08 -17.38 -9.54
C VAL A 130 1.85 -18.64 -9.17
N LEU A 131 3.18 -18.57 -9.11
CA LEU A 131 4.04 -19.59 -8.53
C LEU A 131 3.95 -19.52 -7.00
N ILE A 132 3.67 -20.65 -6.36
CA ILE A 132 3.69 -20.83 -4.90
C ILE A 132 4.32 -22.19 -4.57
N ASP A 133 5.37 -22.20 -3.77
CA ASP A 133 6.22 -23.36 -3.54
C ASP A 133 6.59 -24.05 -4.88
N ASP A 134 6.23 -25.33 -5.04
CA ASP A 134 6.51 -26.15 -6.23
C ASP A 134 5.31 -26.24 -7.20
N CYS A 135 4.36 -25.30 -7.14
CA CYS A 135 3.24 -25.27 -8.07
C CYS A 135 2.96 -23.88 -8.66
N VAL A 136 2.38 -23.86 -9.86
CA VAL A 136 1.79 -22.65 -10.45
C VAL A 136 0.28 -22.77 -10.40
N LEU A 137 -0.39 -21.78 -9.81
CA LEU A 137 -1.83 -21.65 -9.82
C LEU A 137 -2.26 -20.66 -10.90
N LYS A 138 -3.06 -21.14 -11.84
CA LYS A 138 -3.79 -20.31 -12.81
C LYS A 138 -5.17 -20.00 -12.25
N ILE A 139 -5.48 -18.73 -12.00
CA ILE A 139 -6.82 -18.27 -11.60
C ILE A 139 -7.42 -17.53 -12.80
N GLN A 140 -8.58 -17.94 -13.27
CA GLN A 140 -9.25 -17.34 -14.42
C GLN A 140 -10.64 -16.84 -14.03
N CYS A 141 -10.93 -15.60 -14.40
CA CYS A 141 -12.27 -15.03 -14.45
C CYS A 141 -12.65 -14.80 -15.91
N LYS A 142 -13.80 -15.36 -16.32
CA LYS A 142 -14.35 -15.19 -17.67
C LYS A 142 -15.84 -14.83 -17.54
N GLY A 143 -16.10 -13.59 -17.18
CA GLY A 143 -17.44 -13.09 -16.89
C GLY A 143 -18.03 -13.79 -15.67
N ASN A 144 -19.05 -14.63 -15.90
CA ASN A 144 -19.72 -15.39 -14.85
C ASN A 144 -19.05 -16.75 -14.54
N ARG A 145 -17.97 -17.12 -15.23
CA ARG A 145 -17.21 -18.35 -14.93
C ARG A 145 -15.95 -18.01 -14.14
N ILE A 146 -15.72 -18.77 -13.07
CA ILE A 146 -14.47 -18.74 -12.31
C ILE A 146 -13.82 -20.13 -12.34
N SER A 147 -12.52 -20.16 -12.61
CA SER A 147 -11.75 -21.41 -12.56
C SER A 147 -10.39 -21.19 -11.91
N ALA A 148 -9.88 -22.25 -11.27
CA ALA A 148 -8.56 -22.29 -10.69
C ALA A 148 -7.91 -23.64 -11.04
N THR A 149 -6.78 -23.61 -11.73
CA THR A 149 -6.09 -24.81 -12.22
C THR A 149 -4.66 -24.85 -11.68
N ARG A 150 -4.28 -26.00 -11.12
CA ARG A 150 -2.96 -26.22 -10.55
C ARG A 150 -2.02 -26.92 -11.54
N TYR A 151 -0.80 -26.43 -11.64
CA TYR A 151 0.31 -27.05 -12.36
C TYR A 151 1.39 -27.42 -11.33
N ASN A 152 1.87 -28.66 -11.31
CA ASN A 152 2.90 -29.09 -10.37
C ASN A 152 4.25 -29.23 -11.08
N TYR A 153 5.32 -28.81 -10.39
CA TYR A 153 6.67 -28.99 -10.89
C TYR A 153 7.03 -30.47 -11.00
N LEU A 154 7.59 -30.86 -12.15
CA LEU A 154 8.14 -32.18 -12.40
C LEU A 154 9.63 -32.05 -12.67
N ALA A 155 10.44 -32.67 -11.81
CA ALA A 155 11.90 -32.61 -11.89
C ALA A 155 12.46 -33.30 -13.16
N GLU A 156 11.72 -34.25 -13.75
CA GLU A 156 12.11 -34.98 -14.95
C GLU A 156 12.07 -34.10 -16.20
N THR A 157 11.02 -33.28 -16.33
CA THR A 157 10.81 -32.40 -17.47
C THR A 157 11.30 -30.97 -17.25
N PHE A 158 11.62 -30.61 -15.99
CA PHE A 158 11.94 -29.23 -15.56
C PHE A 158 10.82 -28.23 -15.87
N ARG A 159 9.57 -28.70 -15.85
CA ARG A 159 8.37 -27.94 -16.19
C ARG A 159 7.30 -28.11 -15.13
N PHE A 160 6.33 -27.21 -15.11
CA PHE A 160 5.11 -27.35 -14.33
C PHE A 160 4.03 -27.94 -15.22
N GLU A 161 3.58 -29.15 -14.95
CA GLU A 161 2.56 -29.82 -15.76
C GLU A 161 1.18 -29.69 -15.11
N LYS A 162 0.16 -29.51 -15.96
CA LYS A 162 -1.22 -29.36 -15.55
C LYS A 162 -1.70 -30.59 -14.82
N THR A 163 -2.36 -30.38 -13.69
CA THR A 163 -2.78 -31.48 -12.81
C THR A 163 -4.27 -31.39 -12.49
N ASN A 164 -4.92 -32.55 -12.47
CA ASN A 164 -6.29 -32.70 -11.96
C ASN A 164 -6.23 -32.83 -10.43
N ALA A 165 -6.12 -31.70 -9.75
CA ALA A 165 -6.11 -31.65 -8.29
C ALA A 165 -7.54 -31.43 -7.73
N PRO A 166 -7.93 -32.04 -6.60
CA PRO A 166 -9.24 -31.80 -5.97
C PRO A 166 -9.51 -30.33 -5.62
N ILE A 167 -8.44 -29.56 -5.48
CA ILE A 167 -8.45 -28.13 -5.17
C ILE A 167 -8.86 -27.28 -6.38
N ASN A 168 -8.82 -27.83 -7.60
CA ASN A 168 -9.17 -27.12 -8.81
C ASN A 168 -10.63 -26.64 -8.74
N ILE A 169 -10.88 -25.47 -9.28
CA ILE A 169 -12.22 -24.86 -9.36
C ILE A 169 -12.58 -24.75 -10.83
N ASP A 170 -13.82 -25.09 -11.15
CA ASP A 170 -14.43 -24.76 -12.42
C ASP A 170 -15.93 -24.60 -12.20
N ALA A 171 -16.38 -23.35 -12.13
CA ALA A 171 -17.74 -23.01 -11.77
C ALA A 171 -18.31 -21.93 -12.69
N THR A 172 -19.52 -22.18 -13.18
CA THR A 172 -20.31 -21.20 -13.92
C THR A 172 -21.41 -20.67 -13.00
N LEU A 173 -21.38 -19.37 -12.76
CA LEU A 173 -22.25 -18.68 -11.82
C LEU A 173 -23.42 -18.02 -12.57
N LYS A 174 -24.54 -17.80 -11.88
CA LYS A 174 -25.65 -17.01 -12.43
C LYS A 174 -25.52 -15.57 -11.94
N ASN A 175 -25.74 -14.62 -12.84
CA ASN A 175 -25.66 -13.20 -12.50
C ASN A 175 -26.72 -12.83 -11.46
N GLY A 176 -26.34 -12.01 -10.50
CA GLY A 176 -27.19 -11.57 -9.40
C GLY A 176 -27.41 -12.58 -8.26
N ASP A 177 -26.90 -13.81 -8.35
CA ASP A 177 -26.95 -14.76 -7.23
C ASP A 177 -26.03 -14.31 -6.09
N ILE A 178 -26.39 -14.66 -4.85
CA ILE A 178 -25.55 -14.45 -3.67
C ILE A 178 -24.86 -15.77 -3.34
N PHE A 179 -23.53 -15.75 -3.29
CA PHE A 179 -22.77 -16.97 -3.01
C PHE A 179 -22.63 -17.23 -1.51
N GLU A 180 -22.96 -18.44 -1.07
CA GLU A 180 -22.80 -18.84 0.33
C GLU A 180 -21.36 -19.26 0.68
N GLY A 181 -20.55 -19.57 -0.33
CA GLY A 181 -19.14 -19.96 -0.21
C GLY A 181 -18.91 -21.47 -0.29
N GLU A 182 -17.80 -21.86 -0.92
CA GLU A 182 -17.39 -23.26 -1.11
C GLU A 182 -16.40 -23.71 -0.02
N LYS A 183 -16.93 -24.24 1.09
CA LYS A 183 -16.10 -24.65 2.25
C LYS A 183 -15.03 -25.68 1.91
N ASP A 184 -15.31 -26.61 1.00
CA ASP A 184 -14.35 -27.64 0.59
C ASP A 184 -13.16 -27.09 -0.20
N LYS A 185 -13.31 -25.89 -0.76
CA LYS A 185 -12.26 -25.19 -1.53
C LYS A 185 -11.40 -24.25 -0.69
N ILE A 186 -11.68 -24.10 0.61
CA ILE A 186 -10.87 -23.28 1.54
C ILE A 186 -9.39 -23.71 1.54
N GLY A 187 -9.11 -24.99 1.27
CA GLY A 187 -7.74 -25.50 1.12
C GLY A 187 -6.91 -24.71 0.11
N LEU A 188 -7.53 -24.19 -0.97
CA LEU A 188 -6.85 -23.38 -1.99
C LEU A 188 -6.25 -22.11 -1.38
N LEU A 189 -7.03 -21.39 -0.59
CA LEU A 189 -6.59 -20.17 0.09
C LEU A 189 -5.48 -20.46 1.12
N ARG A 190 -5.55 -21.60 1.83
CA ARG A 190 -4.50 -22.01 2.77
C ARG A 190 -3.15 -22.29 2.09
N SER A 191 -3.18 -22.77 0.85
CA SER A 191 -1.96 -22.95 0.05
C SER A 191 -1.57 -21.72 -0.75
N PHE A 192 -2.35 -20.64 -0.69
CA PHE A 192 -2.08 -19.42 -1.45
C PHE A 192 -1.15 -18.46 -0.69
N CYS A 193 -0.85 -17.30 -1.28
CA CYS A 193 -0.11 -16.22 -0.62
C CYS A 193 -1.05 -15.10 -0.16
N TYR A 194 -0.68 -14.37 0.89
CA TYR A 194 -1.41 -13.18 1.31
C TYR A 194 -0.92 -11.94 0.55
N THR A 195 -1.82 -11.16 -0.03
CA THR A 195 -1.49 -9.96 -0.82
C THR A 195 -1.78 -8.68 -0.04
N ILE A 196 -0.81 -7.78 0.05
CA ILE A 196 -0.96 -6.45 0.66
C ILE A 196 -0.77 -5.41 -0.43
N ILE A 197 -1.77 -4.56 -0.67
CA ILE A 197 -1.66 -3.44 -1.60
C ILE A 197 -1.52 -2.16 -0.81
N ASN A 198 -0.38 -1.50 -0.98
CA ASN A 198 -0.06 -0.26 -0.31
C ASN A 198 -0.12 0.89 -1.33
N ASN A 199 -1.16 1.71 -1.22
CA ASN A 199 -1.42 2.83 -2.12
C ASN A 199 -1.82 4.09 -1.34
N TYR A 200 -0.91 5.06 -1.30
CA TYR A 200 -1.15 6.39 -0.69
C TYR A 200 -1.57 7.46 -1.71
N SER A 201 -1.83 7.08 -2.97
CA SER A 201 -2.32 7.99 -4.00
C SER A 201 -3.76 8.39 -3.71
N HIS A 202 -4.03 9.67 -3.48
CA HIS A 202 -5.34 10.15 -3.04
C HIS A 202 -6.48 9.87 -4.03
N TYR A 203 -6.17 9.68 -5.31
CA TYR A 203 -7.17 9.50 -6.37
C TYR A 203 -7.40 8.03 -6.78
N SER A 204 -6.54 7.10 -6.32
CA SER A 204 -6.70 5.66 -6.58
C SER A 204 -7.71 5.00 -5.62
N PHE A 205 -8.26 3.84 -5.98
CA PHE A 205 -9.19 3.07 -5.13
C PHE A 205 -10.35 3.89 -4.53
N ASN A 206 -10.82 4.91 -5.26
CA ASN A 206 -12.04 5.64 -4.93
C ASN A 206 -13.23 4.88 -5.51
N SER A 207 -14.22 4.53 -4.69
CA SER A 207 -15.42 3.79 -5.11
C SER A 207 -16.17 4.45 -6.28
N LEU A 208 -16.09 5.78 -6.41
CA LEU A 208 -16.70 6.53 -7.51
C LEU A 208 -16.03 6.27 -8.88
N ASN A 209 -14.84 5.67 -8.91
CA ASN A 209 -14.17 5.29 -10.16
C ASN A 209 -14.62 3.90 -10.67
N TYR A 210 -15.42 3.17 -9.90
CA TYR A 210 -15.83 1.78 -10.17
C TYR A 210 -17.37 1.64 -10.16
N LEU A 211 -18.12 2.70 -10.53
CA LEU A 211 -19.59 2.70 -10.51
C LEU A 211 -20.21 1.60 -11.37
N ASP A 212 -19.60 1.31 -12.52
CA ASP A 212 -20.07 0.27 -13.44
C ASP A 212 -19.87 -1.15 -12.88
N GLU A 213 -19.08 -1.32 -11.81
CA GLU A 213 -18.72 -2.61 -11.18
C GLU A 213 -19.52 -2.86 -9.87
N MET A 214 -20.50 -2.02 -9.57
CA MET A 214 -21.23 -2.07 -8.30
C MET A 214 -22.21 -3.23 -8.23
N THR A 215 -22.34 -3.79 -7.02
CA THR A 215 -23.36 -4.80 -6.74
C THR A 215 -24.75 -4.19 -6.87
N SER A 216 -25.68 -4.93 -7.49
CA SER A 216 -27.06 -4.46 -7.66
C SER A 216 -27.73 -4.16 -6.31
N PHE A 217 -28.61 -3.16 -6.27
CA PHE A 217 -29.32 -2.76 -5.05
C PHE A 217 -30.09 -3.93 -4.41
N LYS A 218 -30.70 -4.80 -5.23
CA LYS A 218 -31.48 -5.96 -4.75
C LYS A 218 -30.58 -6.95 -4.02
N LYS A 219 -29.45 -7.30 -4.63
CA LYS A 219 -28.47 -8.25 -4.08
C LYS A 219 -27.88 -7.71 -2.77
N GLU A 220 -27.45 -6.46 -2.78
CA GLU A 220 -26.86 -5.80 -1.62
C GLU A 220 -27.83 -5.67 -0.43
N SER A 221 -29.09 -5.27 -0.71
CA SER A 221 -30.15 -5.20 0.31
C SER A 221 -30.36 -6.55 1.01
N GLN A 222 -30.38 -7.65 0.26
CA GLN A 222 -30.55 -8.99 0.81
C GLN A 222 -29.37 -9.41 1.72
N ILE A 223 -28.13 -9.14 1.30
CA ILE A 223 -26.93 -9.45 2.09
C ILE A 223 -26.93 -8.68 3.42
N ARG A 224 -27.21 -7.37 3.38
CA ARG A 224 -27.24 -6.52 4.58
C ARG A 224 -28.37 -6.89 5.54
N LYS A 225 -29.56 -7.27 5.04
CA LYS A 225 -30.66 -7.78 5.88
C LYS A 225 -30.27 -9.05 6.62
N LYS A 226 -29.71 -10.05 5.92
CA LYS A 226 -29.21 -11.29 6.55
C LYS A 226 -28.11 -10.99 7.57
N GLY A 227 -27.24 -10.00 7.28
CA GLY A 227 -26.23 -9.52 8.23
C GLY A 227 -26.84 -9.01 9.55
N ARG A 228 -27.89 -8.18 9.45
CA ARG A 228 -28.61 -7.65 10.62
C ARG A 228 -29.39 -8.74 11.37
N GLU A 229 -30.02 -9.67 10.66
CA GLU A 229 -30.68 -10.85 11.24
C GLU A 229 -29.69 -11.72 12.05
N ASN A 230 -28.43 -11.78 11.62
CA ASN A 230 -27.35 -12.46 12.33
C ASN A 230 -26.73 -11.65 13.48
N GLY A 231 -27.32 -10.50 13.85
CA GLY A 231 -26.86 -9.66 14.96
C GLY A 231 -25.56 -8.90 14.66
N TYR A 232 -25.28 -8.58 13.40
CA TYR A 232 -24.20 -7.67 13.03
C TYR A 232 -24.70 -6.22 12.97
N ASP A 233 -23.83 -5.28 13.35
CA ASP A 233 -24.10 -3.83 13.28
C ASP A 233 -23.97 -3.34 11.83
N VAL A 234 -24.98 -3.69 11.02
CA VAL A 234 -25.02 -3.38 9.58
C VAL A 234 -26.13 -2.39 9.30
N LYS A 235 -25.79 -1.27 8.65
CA LYS A 235 -26.77 -0.30 8.16
C LYS A 235 -27.54 -0.92 6.99
N ILE A 236 -28.88 -0.92 7.07
CA ILE A 236 -29.73 -1.42 5.97
C ILE A 236 -29.65 -0.46 4.78
N LEU A 237 -29.57 -1.00 3.55
CA LEU A 237 -29.38 -0.21 2.34
C LEU A 237 -30.57 0.74 2.04
N GLU A 238 -31.80 0.32 2.34
CA GLU A 238 -32.99 1.15 2.25
C GLU A 238 -32.91 2.39 3.15
N GLU A 239 -32.46 2.22 4.39
CA GLU A 239 -32.27 3.33 5.35
C GLU A 239 -31.19 4.30 4.86
N ILE A 240 -30.09 3.78 4.30
CA ILE A 240 -29.04 4.60 3.67
C ILE A 240 -29.63 5.41 2.53
N ARG A 241 -30.40 4.77 1.64
CA ARG A 241 -31.01 5.42 0.47
C ARG A 241 -31.98 6.53 0.87
N GLU A 242 -32.79 6.32 1.91
CA GLU A 242 -33.69 7.35 2.42
C GLU A 242 -32.94 8.57 2.99
N LYS A 243 -31.86 8.35 3.75
CA LYS A 243 -31.00 9.43 4.23
C LYS A 243 -30.33 10.18 3.07
N CYS A 244 -29.79 9.46 2.08
CA CYS A 244 -29.17 10.07 0.91
C CYS A 244 -30.14 10.94 0.09
N LYS A 245 -31.44 10.57 0.04
CA LYS A 245 -32.47 11.39 -0.62
C LYS A 245 -32.73 12.71 0.12
N LYS A 246 -32.63 12.71 1.45
CA LYS A 246 -32.84 13.90 2.29
C LYS A 246 -31.65 14.86 2.23
N ASP A 247 -30.43 14.31 2.30
CA ASP A 247 -29.21 15.11 2.47
C ASP A 247 -28.42 15.31 1.15
N GLY A 248 -28.89 14.73 0.04
CA GLY A 248 -28.24 14.81 -1.28
C GLY A 248 -26.96 13.95 -1.43
N SER A 249 -26.64 13.12 -0.45
CA SER A 249 -25.35 12.42 -0.30
C SER A 249 -25.29 11.05 -1.00
N LYS A 250 -25.51 11.01 -2.32
CA LYS A 250 -25.51 9.75 -3.12
C LYS A 250 -24.25 8.88 -2.96
N ASN A 251 -23.11 9.48 -2.60
CA ASN A 251 -21.83 8.77 -2.47
C ASN A 251 -21.85 7.68 -1.39
N VAL A 252 -22.64 7.84 -0.32
CA VAL A 252 -22.73 6.84 0.76
C VAL A 252 -23.40 5.56 0.27
N GLN A 253 -24.44 5.69 -0.57
CA GLN A 253 -25.09 4.52 -1.18
C GLN A 253 -24.15 3.82 -2.16
N ASN A 254 -23.45 4.59 -3.01
CA ASN A 254 -22.48 4.08 -3.97
C ASN A 254 -21.37 3.30 -3.27
N GLU A 255 -20.86 3.84 -2.16
CA GLU A 255 -19.83 3.17 -1.37
C GLU A 255 -20.32 1.84 -0.79
N ALA A 256 -21.53 1.79 -0.24
CA ALA A 256 -22.11 0.56 0.30
C ALA A 256 -22.29 -0.56 -0.75
N GLN A 257 -22.41 -0.22 -2.04
CA GLN A 257 -22.54 -1.16 -3.15
C GLN A 257 -21.19 -1.49 -3.83
N SER A 258 -20.09 -0.91 -3.36
CA SER A 258 -18.76 -1.03 -3.96
C SER A 258 -17.99 -2.22 -3.42
N TRP A 259 -17.46 -3.05 -4.33
CA TRP A 259 -16.63 -4.22 -3.98
C TRP A 259 -15.35 -3.88 -3.20
N LEU A 260 -14.87 -2.65 -3.29
CA LEU A 260 -13.67 -2.19 -2.59
C LEU A 260 -13.83 -2.22 -1.06
N GLN A 261 -15.05 -2.05 -0.54
CA GLN A 261 -15.29 -1.94 0.90
C GLN A 261 -14.80 -3.17 1.64
N GLY A 262 -15.14 -4.36 1.15
CA GLY A 262 -14.71 -5.63 1.75
C GLY A 262 -13.19 -5.83 1.83
N LEU A 263 -12.40 -5.08 1.05
CA LEU A 263 -10.96 -5.27 0.93
C LEU A 263 -10.11 -4.34 1.82
N PHE A 264 -10.72 -3.36 2.48
CA PHE A 264 -10.00 -2.47 3.43
C PHE A 264 -9.95 -3.02 4.86
N HIS A 265 -10.75 -4.05 5.18
CA HIS A 265 -10.89 -4.55 6.55
C HIS A 265 -9.91 -5.69 6.86
N LYS A 266 -9.12 -5.51 7.92
CA LYS A 266 -8.17 -6.50 8.48
C LYS A 266 -8.77 -7.33 9.62
N ASN A 267 -10.00 -6.98 10.02
CA ASN A 267 -10.69 -7.53 11.19
C ASN A 267 -11.35 -8.88 10.89
N ASP A 268 -11.23 -9.38 9.66
CA ASP A 268 -11.57 -10.76 9.28
C ASP A 268 -10.53 -11.76 9.82
N GLY A 269 -9.42 -11.28 10.40
CA GLY A 269 -8.34 -12.12 10.91
C GLY A 269 -7.37 -12.58 9.83
N TYR A 270 -7.21 -11.79 8.76
CA TYR A 270 -6.41 -12.16 7.59
C TYR A 270 -6.96 -13.42 6.90
N GLN A 271 -8.28 -13.55 6.76
CA GLN A 271 -8.88 -14.70 6.06
C GLN A 271 -8.89 -14.48 4.55
N VAL A 272 -9.33 -13.30 4.11
CA VAL A 272 -9.32 -12.88 2.72
C VAL A 272 -7.85 -12.70 2.29
N PRO A 273 -7.36 -13.38 1.23
CA PRO A 273 -5.96 -13.37 0.79
C PRO A 273 -5.48 -12.02 0.23
N ILE A 274 -6.22 -10.93 0.44
CA ILE A 274 -5.87 -9.61 -0.05
C ILE A 274 -6.37 -8.53 0.91
N VAL A 275 -5.56 -7.48 1.09
CA VAL A 275 -5.98 -6.25 1.77
C VAL A 275 -5.41 -5.02 1.08
N ILE A 276 -6.21 -3.96 1.01
CA ILE A 276 -5.79 -2.64 0.55
C ILE A 276 -5.54 -1.75 1.76
N THR A 277 -4.42 -1.03 1.76
CA THR A 277 -4.01 -0.13 2.85
C THR A 277 -3.43 1.18 2.28
N PRO A 278 -3.69 2.33 2.91
CA PRO A 278 -4.53 2.57 4.10
C PRO A 278 -6.03 2.42 3.82
N MET A 279 -6.82 2.32 4.90
CA MET A 279 -8.28 2.29 4.83
C MET A 279 -8.81 3.61 4.27
N ARG A 280 -9.84 3.52 3.42
CA ARG A 280 -10.53 4.67 2.86
C ARG A 280 -12.00 4.64 3.26
N GLU A 281 -12.54 5.82 3.57
CA GLU A 281 -13.96 6.04 3.81
C GLU A 281 -14.42 7.15 2.86
N LEU A 282 -15.39 6.88 2.00
CA LEU A 282 -15.81 7.71 0.87
C LEU A 282 -14.65 8.13 -0.05
N GLY A 283 -13.65 7.25 -0.19
CA GLY A 283 -12.42 7.53 -0.94
C GLY A 283 -11.39 8.40 -0.20
N HIS A 284 -11.69 8.86 1.03
CA HIS A 284 -10.80 9.68 1.83
C HIS A 284 -9.95 8.84 2.78
N ILE A 285 -8.68 9.24 2.92
CA ILE A 285 -7.76 8.67 3.92
C ILE A 285 -7.76 9.59 5.14
N ASP A 286 -8.07 9.05 6.32
CA ASP A 286 -7.90 9.76 7.59
C ASP A 286 -6.42 9.78 7.99
N LEU A 287 -5.75 10.90 7.66
CA LEU A 287 -4.33 11.11 7.95
C LEU A 287 -4.03 11.17 9.45
N GLN A 288 -4.96 11.64 10.29
CA GLN A 288 -4.76 11.72 11.74
C GLN A 288 -4.75 10.32 12.35
N LYS A 289 -5.69 9.47 11.92
CA LYS A 289 -5.74 8.06 12.30
C LYS A 289 -4.50 7.31 11.80
N GLU A 290 -4.10 7.49 10.54
CA GLU A 290 -2.88 6.86 10.02
C GLU A 290 -1.61 7.32 10.73
N TYR A 291 -1.51 8.60 11.11
CA TYR A 291 -0.40 9.10 11.92
C TYR A 291 -0.30 8.40 13.28
N LYS A 292 -1.43 8.26 13.99
CA LYS A 292 -1.48 7.56 15.29
C LYS A 292 -1.12 6.08 15.12
N LEU A 293 -1.71 5.42 14.12
CA LEU A 293 -1.44 4.01 13.84
C LEU A 293 0.03 3.78 13.46
N ALA A 294 0.65 4.66 12.70
CA ALA A 294 2.06 4.54 12.33
C ALA A 294 2.99 4.61 13.56
N LYS A 295 2.73 5.51 14.51
CA LYS A 295 3.48 5.54 15.77
C LYS A 295 3.29 4.26 16.58
N GLU A 296 2.06 3.75 16.68
CA GLU A 296 1.79 2.50 17.38
C GLU A 296 2.46 1.27 16.74
N ARG A 297 2.45 1.20 15.40
CA ARG A 297 3.11 0.16 14.60
C ARG A 297 4.62 0.22 14.84
N LEU A 298 5.23 1.41 14.72
CA LEU A 298 6.66 1.61 14.95
C LEU A 298 7.07 1.24 16.38
N LEU A 299 6.31 1.67 17.39
CA LEU A 299 6.54 1.27 18.78
C LEU A 299 6.55 -0.24 18.93
N SER A 300 5.55 -0.91 18.33
CA SER A 300 5.46 -2.37 18.42
C SER A 300 6.68 -3.02 17.79
N LEU A 301 7.10 -2.57 16.59
CA LEU A 301 8.28 -3.07 15.88
C LEU A 301 9.58 -2.94 16.69
N ILE A 302 9.82 -1.80 17.35
CA ILE A 302 11.04 -1.53 18.16
C ILE A 302 11.26 -2.62 19.22
N PHE A 303 10.17 -3.17 19.77
CA PHE A 303 10.19 -4.13 20.86
C PHE A 303 9.76 -5.55 20.46
N ILE A 304 9.77 -5.88 19.16
CA ILE A 304 9.58 -7.26 18.68
C ILE A 304 10.77 -8.15 19.14
N LYS A 305 10.49 -9.45 19.36
CA LYS A 305 11.24 -10.46 20.14
C LYS A 305 12.58 -10.98 19.55
N LYS A 306 13.61 -11.18 20.42
CA LYS A 306 14.81 -12.07 20.29
C LYS A 306 14.71 -13.00 21.46
N GLU A 307 14.66 -14.28 21.16
CA GLU A 307 15.22 -15.23 22.11
C GLU A 307 16.73 -14.93 22.20
N ASN A 308 17.18 -14.61 23.41
CA ASN A 308 18.58 -14.70 23.86
C ASN A 308 19.57 -13.56 23.53
N HIS A 309 19.14 -12.31 23.27
CA HIS A 309 20.11 -11.20 23.15
C HIS A 309 19.62 -9.88 23.78
N ASN A 310 20.53 -9.19 24.46
CA ASN A 310 20.36 -7.88 25.10
C ASN A 310 20.27 -6.67 24.13
N GLU A 311 19.96 -6.89 22.84
CA GLU A 311 19.87 -5.81 21.85
C GLU A 311 18.45 -5.68 21.28
N PRO A 312 17.91 -4.45 21.15
CA PRO A 312 16.62 -4.20 20.49
C PRO A 312 16.69 -4.46 18.97
N PHE A 313 15.57 -4.84 18.36
CA PHE A 313 15.53 -5.30 16.96
C PHE A 313 15.45 -4.20 15.93
N PHE A 314 14.42 -3.37 16.06
CA PHE A 314 14.06 -2.41 15.05
C PHE A 314 14.31 -1.02 15.60
N TYR A 315 15.58 -0.65 15.69
CA TYR A 315 15.99 0.66 16.19
C TYR A 315 16.50 1.56 15.07
N ARG A 316 16.76 1.01 13.87
CA ARG A 316 17.19 1.80 12.71
C ARG A 316 16.03 2.05 11.78
N ILE A 317 15.81 3.33 11.47
CA ILE A 317 14.73 3.83 10.64
C ILE A 317 15.33 4.57 9.44
N ASN A 318 14.81 4.30 8.24
CA ASN A 318 15.22 4.93 6.98
C ASN A 318 16.73 4.89 6.73
N GLY A 319 17.43 3.86 7.24
CA GLY A 319 18.88 3.66 7.08
C GLY A 319 19.78 4.69 7.78
N LYS A 320 19.21 5.76 8.37
CA LYS A 320 19.97 6.91 8.89
C LYS A 320 19.58 7.36 10.29
N LEU A 321 18.44 6.94 10.83
CA LEU A 321 17.98 7.33 12.16
C LEU A 321 18.05 6.16 13.13
N ILE A 322 18.50 6.43 14.34
CA ILE A 322 18.49 5.50 15.47
C ILE A 322 17.43 5.97 16.47
N VAL A 323 16.56 5.05 16.89
CA VAL A 323 15.68 5.24 18.05
C VAL A 323 16.45 4.91 19.32
N ASP A 324 16.49 5.85 20.26
CA ASP A 324 17.14 5.68 21.58
C ASP A 324 16.14 5.30 22.68
N GLY A 325 14.90 5.75 22.53
CA GLY A 325 13.86 5.61 23.54
C GLY A 325 12.57 6.30 23.15
N VAL A 326 11.60 6.24 24.05
CA VAL A 326 10.29 6.87 23.90
C VAL A 326 9.98 7.77 25.09
N TYR A 327 9.33 8.90 24.82
CA TYR A 327 8.71 9.73 25.83
C TYR A 327 7.25 9.34 25.99
N ILE A 328 6.81 9.20 27.24
CA ILE A 328 5.45 8.81 27.58
C ILE A 328 4.76 10.02 28.21
N ARG A 329 3.61 10.40 27.67
CA ARG A 329 2.80 11.53 28.11
C ARG A 329 1.33 11.12 28.21
N LYS A 330 0.54 11.92 28.93
CA LYS A 330 -0.92 11.79 28.90
C LYS A 330 -1.43 12.03 27.47
N ASP A 331 -2.32 11.17 26.99
CA ASP A 331 -3.13 11.43 25.79
C ASP A 331 -4.46 12.01 26.27
N TYR A 332 -4.67 13.31 26.08
CA TYR A 332 -5.88 13.99 26.54
C TYR A 332 -7.16 13.48 25.86
N ASN A 333 -7.06 12.98 24.62
CA ASN A 333 -8.22 12.44 23.91
C ASN A 333 -8.62 11.08 24.46
N GLU A 334 -7.64 10.21 24.74
CA GLU A 334 -7.92 8.92 25.39
C GLU A 334 -8.33 9.12 26.86
N GLU A 335 -7.77 10.13 27.54
CA GLU A 335 -8.19 10.50 28.89
C GLU A 335 -9.67 10.89 28.90
N ALA A 336 -10.11 11.77 28.00
CA ALA A 336 -11.52 12.14 27.88
C ALA A 336 -12.43 10.94 27.58
N LYS A 337 -11.98 10.00 26.75
CA LYS A 337 -12.75 8.82 26.35
C LYS A 337 -12.94 7.80 27.48
N TYR A 338 -11.93 7.62 28.32
CA TYR A 338 -11.91 6.57 29.35
C TYR A 338 -11.97 7.10 30.78
N LYS A 339 -12.15 8.42 30.97
CA LYS A 339 -12.38 9.02 32.29
C LYS A 339 -13.68 8.53 32.91
N ASP A 340 -14.70 8.32 32.09
CA ASP A 340 -16.01 7.83 32.50
C ASP A 340 -16.24 6.40 32.00
N ALA A 341 -16.65 5.51 32.90
CA ALA A 341 -16.97 4.12 32.57
C ALA A 341 -18.23 4.04 31.70
N ASP A 342 -19.15 4.98 31.87
CA ASP A 342 -20.47 5.03 31.23
C ASP A 342 -20.38 5.07 29.70
N ASN A 343 -19.26 5.57 29.17
CA ASN A 343 -18.97 5.58 27.73
C ASN A 343 -18.97 4.19 27.07
N SER A 344 -18.88 3.11 27.87
CA SER A 344 -18.94 1.73 27.37
C SER A 344 -20.28 1.04 27.61
N SER A 345 -21.26 1.73 28.21
CA SER A 345 -22.62 1.20 28.44
C SER A 345 -23.33 0.84 27.14
N CYS A 346 -22.97 1.46 26.02
CA CYS A 346 -23.56 1.19 24.70
C CYS A 346 -23.38 -0.27 24.22
N TYR A 347 -22.45 -1.03 24.78
CA TYR A 347 -22.31 -2.46 24.49
C TYR A 347 -23.37 -3.33 25.17
N LEU A 348 -24.07 -2.81 26.18
CA LEU A 348 -25.12 -3.48 26.95
C LEU A 348 -26.42 -2.64 26.88
N PRO A 349 -27.05 -2.53 25.69
CA PRO A 349 -28.10 -1.55 25.44
C PRO A 349 -29.38 -1.75 26.27
N ASN A 350 -29.60 -2.96 26.79
CA ASN A 350 -30.79 -3.31 27.57
C ASN A 350 -30.55 -3.31 29.10
N ALA A 351 -29.32 -3.07 29.53
CA ALA A 351 -28.97 -2.99 30.96
C ALA A 351 -29.07 -1.54 31.44
N SER A 352 -29.64 -1.31 32.63
CA SER A 352 -29.51 -0.01 33.32
C SER A 352 -28.05 0.33 33.61
N LEU A 353 -27.79 1.62 33.84
CA LEU A 353 -26.47 2.12 34.17
C LEU A 353 -25.90 1.47 35.46
N ASP A 354 -26.75 1.28 36.47
CA ASP A 354 -26.38 0.59 37.72
C ASP A 354 -25.96 -0.86 37.44
N THR A 355 -26.68 -1.55 36.56
CA THR A 355 -26.34 -2.92 36.17
C THR A 355 -25.04 -2.96 35.37
N PHE A 356 -24.83 -2.00 34.47
CA PHE A 356 -23.56 -1.86 33.77
C PHE A 356 -22.39 -1.65 34.75
N HIS A 357 -22.54 -0.81 35.79
CA HIS A 357 -21.52 -0.63 36.83
C HIS A 357 -21.25 -1.92 37.60
N HIS A 358 -22.29 -2.69 37.95
CA HIS A 358 -22.10 -4.01 38.56
C HIS A 358 -21.32 -4.98 37.67
N ILE A 359 -21.60 -5.02 36.36
CA ILE A 359 -20.87 -5.85 35.39
C ILE A 359 -19.43 -5.37 35.23
N HIS A 360 -19.23 -4.06 35.13
CA HIS A 360 -17.92 -3.42 35.06
C HIS A 360 -17.04 -3.85 36.23
N ASP A 361 -17.54 -3.71 37.45
CA ASP A 361 -16.83 -4.09 38.68
C ASP A 361 -16.63 -5.60 38.79
N PHE A 362 -17.59 -6.38 38.32
CA PHE A 362 -17.49 -7.84 38.26
C PHE A 362 -16.34 -8.28 37.34
N ILE A 363 -16.22 -7.69 36.15
CA ILE A 363 -15.11 -7.96 35.21
C ILE A 363 -13.77 -7.59 35.84
N ILE A 364 -13.67 -6.42 36.48
CA ILE A 364 -12.44 -6.00 37.17
C ILE A 364 -12.07 -7.01 38.27
N ARG A 365 -13.04 -7.45 39.07
CA ARG A 365 -12.82 -8.42 40.15
C ARG A 365 -12.32 -9.76 39.62
N ILE A 366 -12.86 -10.24 38.50
CA ILE A 366 -12.38 -11.48 37.85
C ILE A 366 -10.91 -11.29 37.46
N ILE A 367 -10.56 -10.23 36.73
CA ILE A 367 -9.19 -10.02 36.25
C ILE A 367 -8.21 -9.86 37.41
N ARG A 368 -8.57 -9.11 38.45
CA ARG A 368 -7.75 -8.95 39.66
C ARG A 368 -7.44 -10.29 40.31
N SER A 369 -8.44 -11.17 40.39
CA SER A 369 -8.30 -12.51 40.97
C SER A 369 -7.46 -13.44 40.09
N GLU A 370 -7.73 -13.50 38.79
CA GLU A 370 -7.05 -14.40 37.85
C GLU A 370 -5.57 -14.00 37.64
N ILE A 371 -5.30 -12.70 37.55
CA ILE A 371 -3.97 -12.17 37.23
C ILE A 371 -3.14 -11.85 38.50
N GLU A 372 -3.77 -11.91 39.68
CA GLU A 372 -3.16 -11.63 41.00
C GLU A 372 -2.60 -10.19 41.10
N ILE A 373 -3.43 -9.19 40.75
CA ILE A 373 -3.03 -7.78 40.83
C ILE A 373 -3.24 -7.27 42.28
N VAL A 374 -2.15 -6.91 42.97
CA VAL A 374 -2.16 -6.43 44.37
C VAL A 374 -1.59 -5.01 44.46
N GLY A 375 -2.16 -4.16 45.34
CA GLY A 375 -1.54 -2.89 45.75
C GLY A 375 -1.70 -1.70 44.79
N GLU A 376 -2.87 -1.51 44.17
CA GLU A 376 -3.10 -0.44 43.21
C GLU A 376 -3.19 0.97 43.84
N GLN A 377 -2.06 1.68 43.90
CA GLN A 377 -1.98 3.11 44.25
C GLN A 377 -1.34 3.87 43.08
N ARG A 378 -2.08 4.11 41.98
CA ARG A 378 -1.53 4.72 40.76
C ARG A 378 -2.38 5.88 40.26
N ASN A 379 -1.74 6.93 39.77
CA ASN A 379 -2.40 8.15 39.26
C ASN A 379 -3.37 7.91 38.07
N HIS A 380 -3.27 6.77 37.37
CA HIS A 380 -4.09 6.45 36.20
C HIS A 380 -4.81 5.10 36.29
N SER A 381 -4.82 4.43 37.46
CA SER A 381 -5.37 3.07 37.58
C SER A 381 -6.81 2.97 37.10
N MET A 382 -7.68 3.88 37.53
CA MET A 382 -9.09 3.89 37.14
C MET A 382 -9.27 4.02 35.62
N LEU A 383 -8.48 4.90 34.99
CA LEU A 383 -8.55 5.10 33.54
C LEU A 383 -8.13 3.84 32.76
N VAL A 384 -7.11 3.13 33.26
CA VAL A 384 -6.65 1.87 32.66
C VAL A 384 -7.72 0.78 32.84
N TRP A 385 -8.38 0.70 34.00
CA TRP A 385 -9.48 -0.25 34.22
C TRP A 385 -10.66 -0.01 33.29
N ASN A 386 -11.09 1.25 33.15
CA ASN A 386 -12.15 1.63 32.21
C ASN A 386 -11.78 1.21 30.77
N TYR A 387 -10.52 1.42 30.37
CA TYR A 387 -10.01 0.92 29.09
C TYR A 387 -10.06 -0.61 28.96
N ILE A 388 -9.65 -1.34 30.01
CA ILE A 388 -9.63 -2.82 30.02
C ILE A 388 -11.05 -3.37 29.81
N VAL A 389 -12.02 -2.88 30.58
CA VAL A 389 -13.43 -3.32 30.45
C VAL A 389 -13.96 -2.98 29.06
N HIS A 390 -13.76 -1.74 28.61
CA HIS A 390 -14.12 -1.32 27.25
C HIS A 390 -13.52 -2.25 26.19
N LYS A 391 -12.24 -2.60 26.32
CA LYS A 391 -11.52 -3.41 25.33
C LYS A 391 -12.02 -4.86 25.33
N ILE A 392 -12.36 -5.44 26.47
CA ILE A 392 -12.99 -6.78 26.57
C ILE A 392 -14.33 -6.78 25.86
N LEU A 393 -15.23 -5.83 26.19
CA LEU A 393 -16.53 -5.70 25.53
C LEU A 393 -16.33 -5.50 24.02
N LYS A 394 -15.44 -4.61 23.62
CA LYS A 394 -15.11 -4.40 22.21
C LYS A 394 -14.66 -5.69 21.51
N ILE A 395 -13.81 -6.51 22.12
CA ILE A 395 -13.37 -7.80 21.54
C ILE A 395 -14.58 -8.72 21.32
N VAL A 396 -15.43 -8.87 22.34
CA VAL A 396 -16.66 -9.68 22.26
C VAL A 396 -17.54 -9.21 21.09
N PHE A 397 -17.72 -7.90 20.95
CA PHE A 397 -18.55 -7.30 19.90
C PHE A 397 -17.91 -7.24 18.51
N THR A 398 -16.58 -7.38 18.41
CA THR A 398 -15.83 -7.28 17.15
C THR A 398 -15.68 -8.64 16.45
N TYR A 399 -15.44 -9.72 17.20
CA TYR A 399 -14.97 -10.98 16.62
C TYR A 399 -16.06 -12.07 16.56
N PRO A 400 -16.16 -12.83 15.45
CA PRO A 400 -17.24 -13.80 15.22
C PRO A 400 -17.36 -14.89 16.29
N ARG A 401 -16.23 -15.29 16.91
CA ARG A 401 -16.16 -16.41 17.86
C ARG A 401 -17.02 -16.23 19.10
N TYR A 402 -17.42 -14.98 19.39
CA TYR A 402 -18.25 -14.60 20.53
C TYR A 402 -19.72 -14.35 20.13
N SER A 403 -20.20 -14.86 19.00
CA SER A 403 -21.57 -14.63 18.53
C SER A 403 -22.63 -15.04 19.56
N GLY A 404 -22.49 -16.20 20.20
CA GLY A 404 -23.43 -16.65 21.23
C GLY A 404 -23.35 -15.78 22.49
N GLU A 405 -22.13 -15.48 22.92
CA GLU A 405 -21.86 -14.65 24.09
C GLU A 405 -22.36 -13.20 23.93
N ARG A 406 -22.29 -12.63 22.72
CA ARG A 406 -22.87 -11.32 22.41
C ARG A 406 -24.38 -11.27 22.63
N ILE A 407 -25.11 -12.30 22.18
CA ILE A 407 -26.57 -12.37 22.34
C ILE A 407 -26.94 -12.33 23.83
N VAL A 408 -26.20 -13.06 24.66
CA VAL A 408 -26.39 -13.03 26.11
C VAL A 408 -26.17 -11.61 26.64
N LEU A 409 -25.01 -11.01 26.34
CA LEU A 409 -24.67 -9.65 26.80
C LEU A 409 -25.70 -8.60 26.38
N THR A 410 -26.21 -8.64 25.14
CA THR A 410 -27.20 -7.68 24.67
C THR A 410 -28.56 -7.83 25.34
N ASN A 411 -28.87 -9.01 25.89
CA ASN A 411 -30.17 -9.29 26.51
C ASN A 411 -30.15 -9.22 28.04
N ILE A 412 -29.01 -8.86 28.65
CA ILE A 412 -28.92 -8.62 30.09
C ILE A 412 -29.88 -7.48 30.46
N GLY A 413 -30.84 -7.78 31.33
CA GLY A 413 -31.73 -6.79 31.96
C GLY A 413 -31.16 -6.24 33.26
N ASP A 414 -32.00 -5.71 34.14
CA ASP A 414 -31.54 -5.02 35.35
C ASP A 414 -31.07 -5.94 36.50
N ASN A 415 -31.34 -7.25 36.41
CA ASN A 415 -30.94 -8.22 37.42
C ASN A 415 -30.00 -9.25 36.81
N LEU A 416 -28.74 -9.21 37.23
CA LEU A 416 -27.70 -10.11 36.74
C LEU A 416 -27.84 -11.51 37.36
N SER A 417 -28.38 -12.45 36.59
CA SER A 417 -28.56 -13.85 37.00
C SER A 417 -27.23 -14.59 37.19
N GLU A 418 -27.25 -15.71 37.91
CA GLU A 418 -26.05 -16.55 38.10
C GLU A 418 -25.52 -17.12 36.77
N GLU A 419 -26.41 -17.45 35.82
CA GLU A 419 -26.02 -17.93 34.48
C GLU A 419 -25.31 -16.84 33.66
N GLU A 420 -25.78 -15.59 33.73
CA GLU A 420 -25.14 -14.44 33.07
C GLU A 420 -23.79 -14.13 33.70
N GLN A 421 -23.69 -14.16 35.03
CA GLN A 421 -22.41 -14.01 35.74
C GLN A 421 -21.40 -15.08 35.34
N GLN A 422 -21.83 -16.33 35.24
CA GLN A 422 -20.96 -17.42 34.80
C GLN A 422 -20.53 -17.24 33.35
N THR A 423 -21.44 -16.79 32.48
CA THR A 423 -21.12 -16.50 31.08
C THR A 423 -20.10 -15.37 30.95
N ILE A 424 -20.25 -14.27 31.70
CA ILE A 424 -19.30 -13.16 31.75
C ILE A 424 -17.93 -13.66 32.23
N ARG A 425 -17.90 -14.49 33.27
CA ARG A 425 -16.65 -15.10 33.76
C ARG A 425 -15.98 -15.94 32.69
N ASP A 426 -16.72 -16.82 32.02
CA ASP A 426 -16.19 -17.68 30.96
C ASP A 426 -15.62 -16.85 29.80
N ILE A 427 -16.29 -15.76 29.41
CA ILE A 427 -15.80 -14.81 28.38
C ILE A 427 -14.46 -14.20 28.80
N VAL A 428 -14.40 -13.64 30.01
CA VAL A 428 -13.19 -12.96 30.51
C VAL A 428 -12.03 -13.95 30.57
N VAL A 429 -12.25 -15.14 31.12
CA VAL A 429 -11.22 -16.18 31.22
C VAL A 429 -10.78 -16.63 29.82
N ASP A 430 -11.70 -16.86 28.87
CA ASP A 430 -11.36 -17.22 27.49
C ASP A 430 -10.47 -16.14 26.81
N ILE A 431 -10.79 -14.85 27.01
CA ILE A 431 -9.97 -13.74 26.50
C ILE A 431 -8.59 -13.68 27.18
N LEU A 432 -8.51 -13.93 28.49
CA LEU A 432 -7.25 -13.94 29.23
C LEU A 432 -6.33 -15.11 28.86
N HIS A 433 -6.83 -16.15 28.18
CA HIS A 433 -6.00 -17.23 27.62
C HIS A 433 -5.56 -16.96 26.18
N ASP A 434 -6.15 -15.98 25.49
CA ASP A 434 -5.82 -15.63 24.12
C ASP A 434 -4.69 -14.59 24.10
N HIS A 435 -3.46 -14.99 23.76
CA HIS A 435 -2.31 -14.10 23.59
C HIS A 435 -2.05 -13.68 22.12
N SER A 436 -3.10 -13.62 21.29
CA SER A 436 -2.99 -13.19 19.89
C SER A 436 -2.90 -11.66 19.74
N HIS A 437 -2.71 -11.20 18.50
CA HIS A 437 -2.64 -9.77 18.17
C HIS A 437 -3.89 -8.96 18.57
N VAL A 438 -5.03 -9.64 18.78
CA VAL A 438 -6.31 -9.05 19.19
C VAL A 438 -6.25 -8.50 20.63
N THR A 439 -5.63 -9.28 21.52
CA THR A 439 -5.58 -9.04 22.97
C THR A 439 -4.27 -8.36 23.41
N ARG A 440 -3.27 -8.21 22.54
CA ARG A 440 -2.00 -7.52 22.87
C ARG A 440 -2.21 -6.18 23.58
N LYS A 441 -3.11 -5.33 23.06
CA LYS A 441 -3.41 -4.03 23.69
C LYS A 441 -4.12 -4.15 25.05
N LEU A 442 -4.91 -5.22 25.25
CA LEU A 442 -5.53 -5.54 26.54
C LEU A 442 -4.44 -5.92 27.56
N PHE A 443 -3.52 -6.81 27.18
CA PHE A 443 -2.42 -7.23 28.05
C PHE A 443 -1.44 -6.10 28.38
N ARG A 444 -1.16 -5.17 27.45
CA ARG A 444 -0.40 -3.93 27.74
C ARG A 444 -0.96 -3.19 28.96
N SER A 445 -2.29 -3.06 29.00
CA SER A 445 -2.99 -2.39 30.09
C SER A 445 -3.00 -3.22 31.38
N ILE A 446 -3.27 -4.53 31.28
CA ILE A 446 -3.26 -5.44 32.44
C ILE A 446 -1.87 -5.51 33.08
N TYR A 447 -0.82 -5.73 32.28
CA TYR A 447 0.54 -5.86 32.79
C TYR A 447 1.15 -4.54 33.24
N TYR A 448 0.73 -3.41 32.67
CA TYR A 448 1.01 -2.10 33.27
C TYR A 448 0.50 -2.02 34.71
N LEU A 449 -0.67 -2.60 34.98
CA LEU A 449 -1.22 -2.69 36.34
C LEU A 449 -0.58 -3.77 37.21
N LYS A 450 0.08 -4.78 36.62
CA LYS A 450 0.72 -5.86 37.39
C LYS A 450 2.16 -5.53 37.79
N TYR A 451 2.99 -5.08 36.85
CA TYR A 451 4.45 -5.08 37.01
C TYR A 451 5.08 -3.70 37.27
N GLU A 452 4.34 -2.61 37.12
CA GLU A 452 4.82 -1.23 37.33
C GLU A 452 6.09 -0.84 36.54
N HIS A 453 6.40 -1.58 35.48
CA HIS A 453 7.64 -1.47 34.71
C HIS A 453 7.79 -0.19 33.90
N ILE A 454 6.73 0.62 33.84
CA ILE A 454 6.65 1.88 33.11
C ILE A 454 6.50 3.10 34.05
N ASN A 455 6.32 2.89 35.37
CA ASN A 455 5.84 3.93 36.30
C ASN A 455 6.78 5.15 36.44
N GLN A 456 6.19 6.35 36.52
CA GLN A 456 6.79 7.69 36.77
C GLN A 456 7.89 8.19 35.81
N ARG A 457 8.42 7.37 34.90
CA ARG A 457 9.45 7.80 33.96
C ARG A 457 8.82 8.50 32.75
N LYS A 458 9.07 9.81 32.61
CA LYS A 458 8.71 10.58 31.40
C LYS A 458 9.43 10.08 30.14
N PHE A 459 10.57 9.40 30.31
CA PHE A 459 11.40 8.87 29.25
C PHE A 459 11.78 7.41 29.54
N LEU A 460 11.65 6.58 28.51
CA LEU A 460 11.93 5.16 28.54
C LEU A 460 12.98 4.85 27.48
N SER A 461 14.23 4.62 27.89
CA SER A 461 15.27 4.21 26.97
C SER A 461 15.01 2.77 26.51
N ILE A 462 15.34 2.45 25.27
CA ILE A 462 15.13 1.10 24.74
C ILE A 462 15.96 0.08 25.51
N LYS A 463 17.19 0.43 25.88
CA LYS A 463 18.10 -0.45 26.63
C LYS A 463 17.56 -0.77 28.02
N ASP A 464 17.25 0.25 28.82
CA ASP A 464 16.79 0.06 30.20
C ASP A 464 15.45 -0.68 30.24
N PHE A 465 14.58 -0.40 29.27
CA PHE A 465 13.31 -1.08 29.18
C PHE A 465 13.46 -2.54 28.74
N GLY A 466 14.37 -2.81 27.80
CA GLY A 466 14.73 -4.18 27.42
C GLY A 466 15.17 -5.00 28.64
N GLU A 467 16.08 -4.47 29.46
CA GLU A 467 16.54 -5.13 30.69
C GLU A 467 15.40 -5.36 31.70
N THR A 468 14.49 -4.38 31.84
CA THR A 468 13.33 -4.48 32.72
C THR A 468 12.37 -5.59 32.26
N ILE A 469 12.08 -5.64 30.96
CA ILE A 469 11.26 -6.69 30.35
C ILE A 469 11.88 -8.07 30.57
N THR A 470 13.19 -8.22 30.31
CA THR A 470 13.88 -9.51 30.47
C THR A 470 13.78 -10.01 31.91
N LYS A 471 13.89 -9.12 32.90
CA LYS A 471 13.71 -9.48 34.31
C LYS A 471 12.28 -9.99 34.58
N ILE A 472 11.26 -9.33 34.05
CA ILE A 472 9.86 -9.74 34.21
C ILE A 472 9.66 -11.13 33.62
N VAL A 473 10.03 -11.31 32.34
CA VAL A 473 9.86 -12.58 31.62
C VAL A 473 10.59 -13.74 32.31
N ASN A 474 11.79 -13.51 32.84
CA ASN A 474 12.56 -14.55 33.54
C ASN A 474 12.04 -14.85 34.96
N SER A 475 11.31 -13.92 35.58
CA SER A 475 10.82 -14.05 36.96
C SER A 475 9.43 -14.67 37.06
N THR A 476 8.70 -14.79 35.95
CA THR A 476 7.29 -15.21 35.94
C THR A 476 7.11 -16.67 35.54
N ASN A 477 6.60 -17.49 36.47
CA ASN A 477 6.22 -18.90 36.22
C ASN A 477 4.70 -19.16 36.33
N ASN A 478 3.87 -18.12 36.40
CA ASN A 478 2.42 -18.27 36.56
C ASN A 478 1.71 -18.48 35.21
N LEU A 479 0.48 -19.01 35.26
CA LEU A 479 -0.36 -19.35 34.10
C LEU A 479 -0.56 -18.15 33.14
N TYR A 480 -0.73 -16.94 33.68
CA TYR A 480 -0.92 -15.70 32.92
C TYR A 480 0.36 -14.84 32.87
N SER A 481 1.48 -15.48 32.56
CA SER A 481 2.75 -14.79 32.29
C SER A 481 2.76 -14.18 30.89
N PRO A 482 3.48 -13.06 30.67
CA PRO A 482 3.60 -12.45 29.35
C PRO A 482 4.15 -13.45 28.34
N GLN A 483 3.39 -13.71 27.26
CA GLN A 483 3.82 -14.63 26.19
C GLN A 483 4.66 -13.90 25.14
N ASN A 484 4.39 -12.61 24.98
CA ASN A 484 5.06 -11.74 24.01
C ASN A 484 5.56 -10.46 24.68
N ILE A 485 6.72 -9.96 24.24
CA ILE A 485 7.32 -8.72 24.78
C ILE A 485 6.42 -7.50 24.53
N ASP A 486 5.69 -7.49 23.42
CA ASP A 486 4.82 -6.38 23.07
C ASP A 486 3.54 -6.30 23.93
N GLU A 487 3.25 -7.32 24.74
CA GLU A 487 2.25 -7.27 25.82
C GLU A 487 2.75 -6.43 27.01
N LEU A 488 4.05 -6.19 27.13
CA LEU A 488 4.63 -5.34 28.17
C LEU A 488 4.81 -3.89 27.69
N LEU A 489 4.37 -3.52 26.48
CA LEU A 489 4.49 -2.14 26.02
C LEU A 489 3.55 -1.18 26.75
N PRO A 490 3.82 0.15 26.68
CA PRO A 490 2.92 1.14 27.23
C PRO A 490 1.47 0.96 26.78
N PRO A 491 0.51 1.10 27.72
CA PRO A 491 -0.92 1.09 27.40
C PRO A 491 -1.29 2.10 26.30
N PRO A 492 -2.26 1.79 25.44
CA PRO A 492 -2.71 2.67 24.35
C PRO A 492 -3.53 3.89 24.82
N ILE A 493 -3.50 4.19 26.12
CA ILE A 493 -4.04 5.40 26.74
C ILE A 493 -2.99 6.51 26.86
N PHE A 494 -1.72 6.20 26.57
CA PHE A 494 -0.62 7.17 26.62
C PHE A 494 -0.24 7.67 25.23
N HIS A 495 0.16 8.94 25.17
CA HIS A 495 0.78 9.52 23.99
C HIS A 495 2.28 9.22 23.99
N ILE A 496 2.79 8.75 22.87
CA ILE A 496 4.16 8.24 22.73
C ILE A 496 4.90 9.05 21.66
N ASP A 497 6.08 9.57 22.03
CA ASP A 497 6.98 10.27 21.11
C ASP A 497 8.36 9.63 21.09
N PHE A 498 8.98 9.54 19.92
CA PHE A 498 10.29 8.92 19.76
C PHE A 498 11.43 9.91 20.00
N LYS A 499 12.49 9.43 20.65
CA LYS A 499 13.78 10.12 20.76
C LYS A 499 14.73 9.55 19.71
N LEU A 500 15.02 10.36 18.69
CA LEU A 500 15.79 9.94 17.52
C LEU A 500 17.16 10.64 17.46
N TYR A 501 18.12 9.96 16.86
CA TYR A 501 19.47 10.48 16.55
C TYR A 501 19.85 10.09 15.13
N ASP A 502 20.75 10.86 14.51
CA ASP A 502 21.39 10.44 13.27
C ASP A 502 22.38 9.30 13.57
N ILE A 503 22.46 8.30 12.69
CA ILE A 503 23.38 7.16 12.84
C ILE A 503 24.85 7.59 12.89
N ASN A 504 25.17 8.73 12.26
CA ASN A 504 26.52 9.30 12.26
C ASN A 504 26.80 10.16 13.50
N ASP A 505 25.77 10.51 14.29
CA ASP A 505 25.92 11.21 15.57
C ASP A 505 26.17 10.21 16.71
N ILE A 506 27.40 9.66 16.74
CA ILE A 506 27.83 8.66 17.73
C ILE A 506 27.74 9.22 19.15
N LYS A 507 27.98 10.52 19.33
CA LYS A 507 27.94 11.19 20.64
C LYS A 507 26.51 11.51 21.10
N LYS A 508 25.50 11.36 20.23
CA LYS A 508 24.08 11.63 20.50
C LYS A 508 23.87 13.05 21.03
N GLU A 509 24.61 14.02 20.48
CA GLU A 509 24.53 15.42 20.90
C GLU A 509 23.26 16.09 20.36
N ARG A 510 22.83 15.73 19.14
CA ARG A 510 21.70 16.38 18.46
C ARG A 510 20.48 15.48 18.44
N ARG A 511 19.59 15.69 19.40
CA ARG A 511 18.27 15.04 19.41
C ARG A 511 17.42 15.51 18.22
N ILE A 512 16.85 14.56 17.49
CA ILE A 512 15.84 14.78 16.46
C ILE A 512 14.47 14.41 17.03
N ALA A 513 13.49 15.32 16.91
CA ALA A 513 12.12 15.03 17.28
C ALA A 513 11.39 14.37 16.11
N PHE A 514 10.52 13.39 16.38
CA PHE A 514 9.73 12.74 15.32
C PHE A 514 8.90 13.75 14.50
N ASN A 515 8.39 14.79 15.16
CA ASN A 515 7.59 15.83 14.51
C ASN A 515 8.40 16.74 13.58
N THR A 516 9.71 16.87 13.79
CA THR A 516 10.59 17.70 12.94
C THR A 516 11.09 16.97 11.69
N LEU A 517 10.76 15.69 11.53
CA LEU A 517 11.06 14.94 10.31
C LEU A 517 10.31 15.56 9.10
N SER A 518 10.94 15.49 7.93
CA SER A 518 10.33 15.95 6.68
C SER A 518 9.11 15.10 6.30
N SER A 519 8.24 15.62 5.44
CA SER A 519 7.07 14.89 4.95
C SER A 519 7.45 13.56 4.28
N GLY A 520 8.49 13.56 3.44
CA GLY A 520 9.00 12.36 2.78
C GLY A 520 9.55 11.32 3.77
N GLU A 521 10.31 11.74 4.79
CA GLU A 521 10.80 10.82 5.83
C GLU A 521 9.65 10.17 6.61
N LYS A 522 8.66 10.98 7.01
CA LYS A 522 7.46 10.49 7.69
C LYS A 522 6.71 9.47 6.84
N GLN A 523 6.53 9.74 5.55
CA GLN A 523 5.83 8.83 4.66
C GLN A 523 6.54 7.48 4.54
N ILE A 524 7.86 7.45 4.35
CA ILE A 524 8.64 6.20 4.31
C ILE A 524 8.44 5.41 5.60
N ILE A 525 8.50 6.08 6.75
CA ILE A 525 8.27 5.46 8.06
C ILE A 525 6.88 4.85 8.11
N TYR A 526 5.85 5.58 7.68
CA TYR A 526 4.47 5.11 7.75
C TYR A 526 4.24 3.89 6.85
N VAL A 527 4.75 3.94 5.61
CA VAL A 527 4.64 2.86 4.63
C VAL A 527 5.38 1.61 5.12
N LEU A 528 6.66 1.73 5.47
CA LEU A 528 7.49 0.59 5.85
C LEU A 528 7.10 0.02 7.22
N SER A 529 6.78 0.87 8.21
CA SER A 529 6.31 0.36 9.52
C SER A 529 4.96 -0.35 9.41
N SER A 530 4.06 0.11 8.54
CA SER A 530 2.81 -0.59 8.23
C SER A 530 3.08 -1.95 7.61
N PHE A 531 3.96 -2.01 6.60
CA PHE A 531 4.36 -3.26 5.96
C PHE A 531 4.94 -4.28 6.96
N TYR A 532 5.99 -3.90 7.70
CA TYR A 532 6.62 -4.77 8.68
C TYR A 532 5.65 -5.23 9.77
N TYR A 533 4.78 -4.34 10.23
CA TYR A 533 3.77 -4.68 11.22
C TYR A 533 2.77 -5.71 10.69
N HIS A 534 2.37 -5.62 9.41
CA HIS A 534 1.51 -6.63 8.80
C HIS A 534 2.19 -7.99 8.67
N LEU A 535 3.47 -8.03 8.29
CA LEU A 535 4.24 -9.27 8.27
C LEU A 535 4.32 -9.91 9.66
N ALA A 536 4.62 -9.11 10.70
CA ALA A 536 4.68 -9.60 12.08
C ALA A 536 3.34 -10.15 12.59
N ASN A 537 2.22 -9.57 12.14
CA ASN A 537 0.90 -10.09 12.50
C ASN A 537 0.58 -11.39 11.77
N LEU A 538 0.82 -11.45 10.45
CA LEU A 538 0.61 -12.65 9.62
C LEU A 538 1.39 -13.85 10.16
N ASP A 539 2.64 -13.64 10.59
CA ASP A 539 3.49 -14.67 11.20
C ASP A 539 2.97 -15.19 12.55
N SER A 540 2.01 -14.48 13.17
CA SER A 540 1.46 -14.79 14.50
C SER A 540 0.03 -15.37 14.50
N VAL A 541 -0.62 -15.52 13.34
CA VAL A 541 -2.06 -15.87 13.23
C VAL A 541 -2.39 -17.30 13.74
N SER A 542 -1.42 -18.15 14.01
CA SER A 542 -1.61 -19.58 14.31
C SER A 542 -2.49 -19.95 15.50
N ASN A 543 -2.92 -19.00 16.35
CA ASN A 543 -3.66 -19.28 17.58
C ASN A 543 -5.14 -18.81 17.57
N PHE A 544 -5.63 -18.21 16.49
CA PHE A 544 -6.97 -17.60 16.50
C PHE A 544 -8.13 -18.62 16.46
N GLY A 545 -7.85 -19.89 16.14
CA GLY A 545 -8.86 -20.94 15.90
C GLY A 545 -8.98 -22.05 16.94
N TYR A 546 -8.11 -22.11 17.96
CA TYR A 546 -8.11 -23.21 18.93
C TYR A 546 -8.64 -22.74 20.28
N ARG A 547 -9.90 -23.05 20.61
CA ARG A 547 -10.34 -23.06 22.02
C ARG A 547 -9.68 -24.29 22.66
N PRO A 548 -8.83 -24.15 23.70
CA PRO A 548 -8.46 -25.31 24.50
C PRO A 548 -9.76 -25.93 25.01
N ASN A 549 -9.94 -27.24 24.80
CA ASN A 549 -11.10 -27.98 25.29
C ASN A 549 -11.12 -27.98 26.82
N HIS A 550 -11.54 -26.87 27.43
CA HIS A 550 -11.85 -26.81 28.84
C HIS A 550 -13.37 -26.75 29.01
N ARG A 551 -13.90 -27.94 29.33
CA ARG A 551 -15.25 -28.31 29.77
C ARG A 551 -16.22 -28.80 28.68
N LYS A 552 -16.79 -29.98 28.95
CA LYS A 552 -17.99 -30.56 28.31
C LYS A 552 -19.11 -29.50 28.32
N ARG A 553 -19.31 -28.79 27.22
CA ARG A 553 -20.57 -28.06 26.97
C ARG A 553 -21.62 -29.04 26.45
N SER A 554 -22.85 -28.81 26.85
CA SER A 554 -24.04 -29.59 26.51
C SER A 554 -24.26 -29.67 24.99
N LYS A 555 -24.67 -30.86 24.53
CA LYS A 555 -24.91 -31.27 23.12
C LYS A 555 -25.89 -30.39 22.32
N ILE A 556 -26.49 -29.36 22.91
CA ILE A 556 -27.56 -28.57 22.29
C ILE A 556 -27.02 -27.37 21.48
N GLN A 557 -25.75 -26.98 21.65
CA GLN A 557 -25.13 -25.85 20.92
C GLN A 557 -24.04 -26.25 19.89
N GLU A 558 -23.91 -27.53 19.55
CA GLU A 558 -22.95 -27.98 18.52
C GLU A 558 -23.44 -27.72 17.09
N GLN A 559 -24.75 -27.63 16.86
CA GLN A 559 -25.31 -27.57 15.50
C GLN A 559 -25.17 -26.21 14.79
N ASN A 560 -24.83 -25.13 15.51
CA ASN A 560 -24.69 -23.78 14.93
C ASN A 560 -23.25 -23.27 14.81
N ARG A 561 -22.22 -24.08 15.08
CA ARG A 561 -20.82 -23.64 14.97
C ARG A 561 -20.21 -23.97 13.61
N ASN A 562 -20.50 -23.12 12.63
CA ASN A 562 -19.70 -23.00 11.41
C ASN A 562 -18.33 -22.36 11.75
N PHE A 563 -17.47 -23.08 12.47
CA PHE A 563 -16.12 -22.62 12.80
C PHE A 563 -15.22 -22.80 11.58
N VAL A 564 -15.06 -21.75 10.78
CA VAL A 564 -14.04 -21.71 9.72
C VAL A 564 -12.69 -21.65 10.41
N SER A 565 -11.94 -22.75 10.37
CA SER A 565 -10.53 -22.83 10.75
C SER A 565 -9.74 -21.65 10.16
N THR A 566 -8.89 -21.02 10.93
CA THR A 566 -8.08 -19.86 10.52
C THR A 566 -7.15 -20.21 9.36
N ILE A 567 -7.13 -19.37 8.33
CA ILE A 567 -6.21 -19.52 7.20
C ILE A 567 -4.86 -18.92 7.62
N GLN A 568 -3.78 -19.68 7.40
CA GLN A 568 -2.43 -19.28 7.76
C GLN A 568 -1.57 -19.23 6.49
N TYR A 569 -1.08 -18.04 6.16
CA TYR A 569 -0.28 -17.81 4.96
C TYR A 569 1.22 -17.88 5.27
N ARG A 570 1.95 -18.66 4.48
CA ARG A 570 3.43 -18.78 4.58
C ARG A 570 4.18 -17.87 3.59
N HIS A 571 3.45 -17.32 2.62
CA HIS A 571 3.99 -16.52 1.54
C HIS A 571 3.21 -15.20 1.48
N VAL A 572 3.90 -14.11 1.21
CA VAL A 572 3.30 -12.78 1.10
C VAL A 572 3.69 -12.13 -0.21
N ASN A 573 2.73 -11.52 -0.89
CA ASN A 573 2.96 -10.58 -1.97
C ASN A 573 2.65 -9.17 -1.44
N ILE A 574 3.54 -8.21 -1.64
CA ILE A 574 3.25 -6.80 -1.39
C ILE A 574 3.36 -6.01 -2.68
N VAL A 575 2.34 -5.23 -2.97
CA VAL A 575 2.32 -4.26 -4.07
C VAL A 575 2.48 -2.88 -3.47
N PHE A 576 3.56 -2.19 -3.85
CA PHE A 576 3.72 -0.76 -3.58
C PHE A 576 3.36 0.01 -4.85
N ASP A 577 2.26 0.75 -4.79
CA ASP A 577 1.74 1.50 -5.93
C ASP A 577 1.98 3.01 -5.72
N GLU A 578 2.76 3.61 -6.62
CA GLU A 578 3.13 5.03 -6.63
C GLU A 578 3.69 5.54 -5.28
N ILE A 579 4.49 4.73 -4.60
CA ILE A 579 5.03 5.09 -3.29
C ILE A 579 5.96 6.31 -3.33
N GLU A 580 6.55 6.63 -4.48
CA GLU A 580 7.49 7.73 -4.66
C GLU A 580 6.86 9.14 -4.62
N LEU A 581 5.52 9.27 -4.60
CA LEU A 581 4.80 10.54 -4.78
C LEU A 581 5.17 11.68 -3.81
N TYR A 582 5.86 11.42 -2.70
CA TYR A 582 6.43 12.47 -1.84
C TYR A 582 7.88 12.23 -1.42
N PHE A 583 8.58 11.35 -2.14
CA PHE A 583 9.98 11.04 -1.84
C PHE A 583 10.90 11.99 -2.59
N HIS A 584 11.85 12.58 -1.87
CA HIS A 584 13.00 13.20 -2.50
C HIS A 584 13.77 12.16 -3.35
N PRO A 585 14.38 12.50 -4.50
CA PRO A 585 15.10 11.53 -5.34
C PRO A 585 16.09 10.63 -4.59
N GLU A 586 16.83 11.19 -3.63
CA GLU A 586 17.75 10.42 -2.78
C GLU A 586 17.05 9.37 -1.90
N MET A 587 15.81 9.65 -1.47
CA MET A 587 14.99 8.68 -0.73
C MET A 587 14.46 7.57 -1.64
N GLN A 588 14.15 7.88 -2.90
CA GLN A 588 13.77 6.89 -3.90
C GLN A 588 14.93 5.94 -4.19
N ARG A 589 16.15 6.48 -4.35
CA ARG A 589 17.39 5.71 -4.56
C ARG A 589 17.71 4.76 -3.39
N THR A 590 17.44 5.18 -2.16
CA THR A 590 17.74 4.37 -0.96
C THR A 590 16.58 3.48 -0.52
N PHE A 591 15.45 3.50 -1.24
CA PHE A 591 14.21 2.83 -0.82
C PHE A 591 14.37 1.31 -0.67
N VAL A 592 14.88 0.61 -1.69
CA VAL A 592 15.04 -0.86 -1.66
C VAL A 592 16.02 -1.27 -0.56
N SER A 593 17.13 -0.56 -0.42
CA SER A 593 18.09 -0.80 0.67
C SER A 593 17.45 -0.62 2.06
N ASN A 594 16.67 0.44 2.27
CA ASN A 594 15.97 0.69 3.53
C ASN A 594 14.90 -0.37 3.83
N LEU A 595 14.24 -0.87 2.79
CA LEU A 595 13.28 -1.95 2.87
C LEU A 595 13.96 -3.25 3.34
N LEU A 596 15.07 -3.62 2.69
CA LEU A 596 15.80 -4.84 3.00
C LEU A 596 16.47 -4.77 4.39
N ASP A 597 16.98 -3.61 4.80
CA ASP A 597 17.53 -3.43 6.16
C ASP A 597 16.45 -3.58 7.24
N GLY A 598 15.23 -3.09 6.99
CA GLY A 598 14.11 -3.27 7.90
C GLY A 598 13.64 -4.73 7.99
N LEU A 599 13.53 -5.43 6.87
CA LEU A 599 13.25 -6.88 6.86
C LEU A 599 14.35 -7.66 7.60
N GLY A 600 15.62 -7.28 7.44
CA GLY A 600 16.75 -7.92 8.11
C GLY A 600 16.85 -7.65 9.61
N GLN A 601 16.12 -6.66 10.10
CA GLN A 601 15.89 -6.40 11.52
C GLN A 601 14.75 -7.26 12.10
N MET A 602 14.02 -8.05 11.29
CA MET A 602 12.91 -8.89 11.77
C MET A 602 13.30 -10.37 11.86
N LYS A 603 12.56 -11.12 12.68
CA LYS A 603 12.64 -12.59 12.74
C LYS A 603 11.24 -13.18 12.59
N PHE A 604 11.04 -13.93 11.50
CA PHE A 604 9.81 -14.67 11.26
C PHE A 604 9.95 -16.15 11.68
N LYS A 605 8.84 -16.75 12.13
CA LYS A 605 8.76 -18.16 12.53
C LYS A 605 8.12 -19.05 11.47
N GLN A 606 7.12 -18.53 10.77
CA GLN A 606 6.23 -19.26 9.87
C GLN A 606 6.32 -18.74 8.44
N LEU A 607 6.56 -17.44 8.26
CA LEU A 607 6.75 -16.80 6.96
C LEU A 607 8.01 -17.35 6.27
N ARG A 608 7.86 -17.83 5.03
CA ARG A 608 8.92 -18.44 4.23
C ARG A 608 9.42 -17.55 3.10
N SER A 609 8.52 -16.84 2.42
CA SER A 609 8.91 -15.98 1.31
C SER A 609 8.04 -14.73 1.15
N ILE A 610 8.65 -13.70 0.56
CA ILE A 610 8.04 -12.41 0.26
C ILE A 610 8.34 -12.04 -1.19
N GLN A 611 7.29 -11.78 -1.97
CA GLN A 611 7.40 -11.04 -3.23
C GLN A 611 7.07 -9.57 -2.99
N ILE A 612 7.86 -8.69 -3.59
CA ILE A 612 7.64 -7.24 -3.61
C ILE A 612 7.45 -6.81 -5.06
N MET A 613 6.27 -6.27 -5.38
CA MET A 613 5.96 -5.68 -6.67
C MET A 613 5.94 -4.16 -6.53
N LEU A 614 6.81 -3.48 -7.28
CA LEU A 614 6.94 -2.02 -7.28
C LEU A 614 6.29 -1.46 -8.55
N VAL A 615 5.16 -0.78 -8.41
CA VAL A 615 4.52 -0.05 -9.51
C VAL A 615 4.96 1.39 -9.42
N THR A 616 5.90 1.78 -10.29
CA THR A 616 6.63 3.04 -10.11
C THR A 616 6.92 3.73 -11.43
N HIS A 617 6.96 5.05 -11.34
CA HIS A 617 7.48 5.96 -12.35
C HIS A 617 8.89 6.48 -12.01
N SER A 618 9.55 5.90 -11.01
CA SER A 618 10.85 6.36 -10.55
C SER A 618 12.01 5.59 -11.19
N PRO A 619 12.89 6.24 -11.97
CA PRO A 619 14.14 5.61 -12.42
C PRO A 619 15.08 5.27 -11.26
N PHE A 620 15.00 6.01 -10.15
CA PHE A 620 15.85 5.81 -9.00
C PHE A 620 15.59 4.46 -8.32
N ILE A 621 14.31 4.05 -8.23
CA ILE A 621 13.93 2.75 -7.68
C ILE A 621 14.30 1.61 -8.64
N LEU A 622 14.12 1.82 -9.95
CA LEU A 622 14.40 0.79 -10.96
C LEU A 622 15.88 0.43 -11.10
N SER A 623 16.79 1.32 -10.67
CA SER A 623 18.23 1.04 -10.68
C SER A 623 18.62 -0.17 -9.80
N ASP A 624 17.78 -0.54 -8.82
CA ASP A 624 17.99 -1.70 -7.95
C ASP A 624 17.28 -2.98 -8.46
N ILE A 625 16.64 -2.95 -9.63
CA ILE A 625 15.79 -4.05 -10.14
C ILE A 625 16.32 -4.60 -11.48
N PRO A 626 16.64 -5.92 -11.57
CA PRO A 626 16.98 -6.58 -12.82
C PRO A 626 15.93 -6.37 -13.88
N ARG A 627 16.38 -6.09 -15.11
CA ARG A 627 15.50 -5.84 -16.25
C ARG A 627 14.56 -7.03 -16.49
N GLU A 628 15.06 -8.23 -16.30
CA GLU A 628 14.33 -9.49 -16.42
C GLU A 628 13.18 -9.63 -15.40
N ASN A 629 13.13 -8.77 -14.37
CA ASN A 629 12.05 -8.70 -13.39
C ASN A 629 11.20 -7.41 -13.55
N VAL A 630 11.20 -6.79 -14.72
CA VAL A 630 10.45 -5.55 -14.99
C VAL A 630 9.48 -5.73 -16.16
N LEU A 631 8.19 -5.49 -15.90
CA LEU A 631 7.18 -5.31 -16.94
C LEU A 631 7.18 -3.85 -17.41
N PHE A 632 7.58 -3.61 -18.64
CA PHE A 632 7.46 -2.29 -19.29
C PHE A 632 6.21 -2.19 -20.13
N LEU A 633 5.39 -1.16 -19.89
CA LEU A 633 4.17 -0.85 -20.63
C LEU A 633 4.38 0.39 -21.50
N GLY A 634 4.07 0.27 -22.79
CA GLY A 634 4.02 1.41 -23.70
C GLY A 634 2.79 2.30 -23.49
N LYS A 635 2.79 3.49 -24.10
CA LYS A 635 1.60 4.39 -24.13
C LYS A 635 0.37 3.70 -24.72
N ASP A 636 0.60 2.81 -25.67
CA ASP A 636 -0.37 1.95 -26.33
C ASP A 636 -0.88 0.82 -25.43
N GLY A 637 -0.30 0.61 -24.25
CA GLY A 637 -0.71 -0.43 -23.30
C GLY A 637 -0.24 -1.85 -23.64
N TYR A 638 0.57 -2.01 -24.68
CA TYR A 638 1.28 -3.25 -24.96
C TYR A 638 2.58 -3.35 -24.14
N PRO A 639 2.98 -4.57 -23.73
CA PRO A 639 4.31 -4.80 -23.18
C PRO A 639 5.41 -4.41 -24.18
N LYS A 640 6.42 -3.68 -23.73
CA LYS A 640 7.56 -3.27 -24.56
C LYS A 640 8.83 -4.03 -24.15
N ARG A 641 9.47 -4.68 -25.13
CA ARG A 641 10.85 -5.16 -25.00
C ARG A 641 11.76 -4.14 -25.66
N ILE A 642 12.48 -3.36 -24.86
CA ILE A 642 13.40 -2.34 -25.38
C ILE A 642 14.81 -2.82 -25.15
N GLU A 643 15.45 -3.40 -26.16
CA GLU A 643 16.77 -4.06 -26.06
C GLU A 643 17.84 -3.16 -25.40
N ASP A 644 17.82 -1.86 -25.65
CA ASP A 644 18.81 -0.90 -25.10
C ASP A 644 18.56 -0.45 -23.65
N MET A 645 17.48 -0.89 -23.00
CA MET A 645 17.21 -0.50 -21.61
C MET A 645 17.97 -1.34 -20.59
N CYS A 646 18.91 -0.71 -19.91
CA CYS A 646 19.57 -1.24 -18.72
C CYS A 646 18.92 -0.65 -17.46
N THR A 647 18.62 -1.49 -16.47
CA THR A 647 18.02 -1.06 -15.19
C THR A 647 18.99 -1.30 -14.03
N PHE A 648 19.23 -2.57 -13.67
CA PHE A 648 20.05 -2.94 -12.51
C PHE A 648 21.47 -2.37 -12.60
N GLY A 649 21.84 -1.51 -11.65
CA GLY A 649 23.13 -0.81 -11.62
C GLY A 649 23.34 0.21 -12.74
N ALA A 650 22.31 0.55 -13.53
CA ALA A 650 22.43 1.46 -14.65
C ALA A 650 22.52 2.93 -14.22
N ASN A 651 23.11 3.77 -15.08
CA ASN A 651 23.18 5.21 -14.85
C ASN A 651 21.78 5.85 -14.92
N ILE A 652 21.39 6.53 -13.85
CA ILE A 652 20.05 7.12 -13.68
C ILE A 652 19.73 8.17 -14.76
N HIS A 653 20.72 8.93 -15.23
CA HIS A 653 20.51 9.91 -16.31
C HIS A 653 20.17 9.23 -17.64
N SER A 654 20.83 8.09 -17.93
CA SER A 654 20.50 7.27 -19.09
C SER A 654 19.09 6.68 -18.98
N MET A 655 18.72 6.19 -17.78
CA MET A 655 17.37 5.66 -17.53
C MET A 655 16.29 6.73 -17.67
N LEU A 656 16.52 7.95 -17.18
CA LEU A 656 15.58 9.07 -17.36
C LEU A 656 15.30 9.35 -18.85
N LYS A 657 16.34 9.33 -19.68
CA LYS A 657 16.21 9.57 -21.11
C LYS A 657 15.50 8.43 -21.84
N HIS A 658 15.93 7.19 -21.60
CA HIS A 658 15.46 6.03 -22.35
C HIS A 658 14.23 5.40 -21.70
N SER A 659 14.31 5.01 -20.41
CA SER A 659 13.26 4.27 -19.67
C SER A 659 12.02 5.08 -19.30
N PHE A 660 12.13 6.41 -19.27
CA PHE A 660 11.01 7.31 -18.92
C PHE A 660 10.53 8.18 -20.08
N PHE A 661 10.95 7.86 -21.30
CA PHE A 661 10.42 8.45 -22.52
C PHE A 661 10.58 9.98 -22.61
N LEU A 662 11.60 10.54 -21.95
CA LEU A 662 11.98 11.97 -22.04
C LEU A 662 12.73 12.27 -23.35
N TYR A 663 12.22 11.78 -24.48
CA TYR A 663 12.82 11.97 -25.79
C TYR A 663 12.78 13.44 -26.27
N ASN A 664 11.86 14.24 -25.72
CA ASN A 664 11.62 15.61 -26.17
C ASN A 664 12.60 16.65 -25.57
N GLY A 665 13.45 16.24 -24.63
CA GLY A 665 14.49 17.10 -24.05
C GLY A 665 14.71 16.88 -22.56
N SER A 666 15.85 17.37 -22.05
CA SER A 666 16.24 17.33 -20.63
C SER A 666 16.05 18.67 -19.92
N MET A 667 15.40 19.64 -20.57
CA MET A 667 15.17 21.00 -20.09
C MET A 667 13.67 21.27 -20.00
N GLY A 668 13.26 22.16 -19.10
CA GLY A 668 11.84 22.53 -18.96
C GLY A 668 11.28 23.12 -20.26
N GLU A 669 10.08 22.68 -20.64
CA GLU A 669 9.40 23.08 -21.89
C GLU A 669 9.26 24.60 -22.04
N TYR A 670 8.99 25.33 -20.96
CA TYR A 670 8.93 26.80 -20.98
C TYR A 670 10.29 27.45 -21.30
N ALA A 671 11.36 26.96 -20.68
CA ALA A 671 12.72 27.44 -20.94
C ALA A 671 13.13 27.11 -22.38
N GLN A 672 12.82 25.90 -22.86
CA GLN A 672 13.06 25.48 -24.24
C GLN A 672 12.33 26.36 -25.25
N ASN A 673 11.05 26.65 -25.02
CA ASN A 673 10.28 27.55 -25.87
C ASN A 673 10.77 29.00 -25.82
N THR A 674 11.24 29.48 -24.66
CA THR A 674 11.82 30.81 -24.52
C THR A 674 13.14 30.92 -25.28
N ILE A 675 14.03 29.94 -25.12
CA ILE A 675 15.29 29.84 -25.86
C ILE A 675 15.01 29.76 -27.36
N LYS A 676 14.05 28.94 -27.78
CA LYS A 676 13.63 28.85 -29.19
C LYS A 676 13.17 30.20 -29.73
N LYS A 677 12.33 30.95 -29.00
CA LYS A 677 11.92 32.30 -29.40
C LYS A 677 13.10 33.25 -29.58
N ILE A 678 14.11 33.17 -28.72
CA ILE A 678 15.33 33.97 -28.83
C ILE A 678 16.13 33.57 -30.07
N VAL A 679 16.33 32.27 -30.28
CA VAL A 679 16.98 31.72 -31.49
C VAL A 679 16.25 32.20 -32.75
N ASP A 680 14.92 32.10 -32.78
CA ASP A 680 14.10 32.53 -33.91
C ASP A 680 14.25 34.03 -34.16
N LYS A 681 14.26 34.87 -33.11
CA LYS A 681 14.51 36.31 -33.23
C LYS A 681 15.91 36.62 -33.76
N LEU A 682 16.95 36.02 -33.19
CA LEU A 682 18.34 36.23 -33.63
C LEU A 682 18.54 35.80 -35.09
N ASN A 683 18.00 34.64 -35.47
CA ASN A 683 18.04 34.15 -36.85
C ASN A 683 17.27 35.06 -37.80
N PHE A 684 16.09 35.52 -37.39
CA PHE A 684 15.28 36.45 -38.16
C PHE A 684 16.00 37.78 -38.40
N TYR A 685 16.57 38.39 -37.36
CA TYR A 685 17.32 39.64 -37.47
C TYR A 685 18.59 39.51 -38.31
N ASN A 686 19.35 38.41 -38.16
CA ASN A 686 20.49 38.12 -39.01
C ASN A 686 20.09 38.03 -40.50
N LEU A 687 18.99 37.33 -40.79
CA LEU A 687 18.49 37.21 -42.16
C LEU A 687 18.02 38.57 -42.73
N VAL A 688 17.33 39.37 -41.93
CA VAL A 688 16.88 40.72 -42.32
C VAL A 688 18.08 41.64 -42.60
N ASN A 689 19.15 41.56 -41.80
CA ASN A 689 20.39 42.30 -42.05
C ASN A 689 21.06 41.88 -43.37
N GLN A 690 21.10 40.58 -43.68
CA GLN A 690 21.64 40.10 -44.95
C GLN A 690 20.80 40.57 -46.15
N PHE A 691 19.47 40.55 -46.04
CA PHE A 691 18.59 41.08 -47.09
C PHE A 691 18.79 42.58 -47.32
N ARG A 692 18.93 43.37 -46.24
CA ARG A 692 19.21 44.81 -46.33
C ARG A 692 20.56 45.12 -46.99
N ASN A 693 21.60 44.34 -46.71
CA ASN A 693 22.90 44.53 -47.34
C ASN A 693 22.81 44.30 -48.86
N ILE A 694 22.06 43.28 -49.30
CA ILE A 694 21.75 43.08 -50.73
C ILE A 694 20.98 44.27 -51.31
N GLU A 695 20.04 44.86 -50.57
CA GLU A 695 19.31 46.04 -51.04
C GLU A 695 20.20 47.28 -51.22
N LYS A 696 21.22 47.47 -50.35
CA LYS A 696 22.08 48.65 -50.36
C LYS A 696 23.29 48.54 -51.29
N GLU A 697 23.90 47.36 -51.41
CA GLU A 697 25.23 47.21 -52.02
C GLU A 697 25.20 46.62 -53.45
N VAL A 698 24.07 46.09 -53.91
CA VAL A 698 23.97 45.40 -55.20
C VAL A 698 23.33 46.27 -56.28
N LEU A 699 23.83 46.19 -57.52
CA LEU A 699 23.25 46.87 -58.68
C LEU A 699 21.79 46.43 -58.93
N PRO A 700 20.87 47.33 -59.37
CA PRO A 700 19.44 47.02 -59.53
C PRO A 700 19.13 45.77 -60.37
N ALA A 701 19.96 45.47 -61.38
CA ALA A 701 19.80 44.33 -62.27
C ALA A 701 20.06 42.97 -61.60
N GLU A 702 20.88 42.90 -60.54
CA GLU A 702 21.26 41.64 -59.86
C GLU A 702 20.51 41.40 -58.54
N LYS A 703 19.80 42.43 -58.03
CA LYS A 703 19.13 42.36 -56.71
C LYS A 703 18.15 41.20 -56.62
N LYS A 704 17.31 41.02 -57.65
CA LYS A 704 16.23 40.03 -57.65
C LYS A 704 16.78 38.60 -57.59
N GLU A 705 17.87 38.33 -58.30
CA GLU A 705 18.52 37.02 -58.35
C GLU A 705 19.24 36.68 -57.04
N LYS A 706 20.02 37.61 -56.48
CA LYS A 706 20.68 37.42 -55.18
C LYS A 706 19.71 37.30 -54.01
N MET A 707 18.61 38.05 -54.03
CA MET A 707 17.54 37.96 -53.03
C MET A 707 16.86 36.58 -53.06
N GLN A 708 16.59 36.06 -54.25
CA GLN A 708 16.01 34.73 -54.44
C GLN A 708 16.97 33.64 -53.98
N TYR A 709 18.26 33.72 -54.36
CA TYR A 709 19.29 32.81 -53.90
C TYR A 709 19.42 32.78 -52.36
N LEU A 710 19.33 33.94 -51.70
CA LEU A 710 19.39 34.01 -50.24
C LEU A 710 18.15 33.39 -49.57
N LYS A 711 16.95 33.57 -50.16
CA LYS A 711 15.73 32.87 -49.71
C LYS A 711 15.85 31.36 -49.86
N ASP A 712 16.37 30.90 -51.00
CA ASP A 712 16.47 29.47 -51.30
C ASP A 712 17.53 28.78 -50.43
N SER A 713 18.68 29.42 -50.20
CA SER A 713 19.73 28.91 -49.30
C SER A 713 19.31 28.85 -47.83
N ASN A 714 18.40 29.74 -47.40
CA ASN A 714 17.86 29.77 -46.03
C ASN A 714 16.47 29.15 -45.87
N TYR A 715 15.95 28.46 -46.90
CA TYR A 715 14.56 27.97 -46.96
C TYR A 715 14.13 27.19 -45.70
N ARG A 716 14.98 26.27 -45.22
CA ARG A 716 14.67 25.45 -44.02
C ARG A 716 14.53 26.29 -42.76
N MET A 717 15.39 27.29 -42.58
CA MET A 717 15.34 28.19 -41.43
C MET A 717 14.10 29.10 -41.51
N ILE A 718 13.83 29.68 -42.67
CA ILE A 718 12.65 30.55 -42.88
C ILE A 718 11.36 29.79 -42.56
N LYS A 719 11.26 28.52 -42.98
CA LYS A 719 10.11 27.66 -42.71
C LYS A 719 9.90 27.36 -41.22
N LEU A 720 10.97 27.37 -40.41
CA LEU A 720 10.92 27.13 -38.97
C LEU A 720 10.54 28.38 -38.16
N LEU A 721 10.67 29.58 -38.74
CA LEU A 721 10.29 30.83 -38.08
C LEU A 721 8.76 30.94 -37.89
N PRO A 722 8.29 31.72 -36.90
CA PRO A 722 6.87 32.06 -36.76
C PRO A 722 6.27 32.67 -38.04
N ILE A 723 5.01 32.35 -38.34
CA ILE A 723 4.30 32.80 -39.56
C ILE A 723 4.31 34.34 -39.70
N GLU A 724 4.23 35.06 -38.60
CA GLU A 724 4.27 36.53 -38.58
C GLU A 724 5.62 37.08 -39.08
N MET A 725 6.73 36.44 -38.70
CA MET A 725 8.07 36.79 -39.15
C MET A 725 8.26 36.46 -40.63
N GLN A 726 7.76 35.33 -41.10
CA GLN A 726 7.76 34.98 -42.53
C GLN A 726 7.04 36.06 -43.36
N LYS A 727 5.84 36.49 -42.92
CA LYS A 727 5.09 37.58 -43.57
C LYS A 727 5.84 38.90 -43.55
N LYS A 728 6.61 39.21 -42.50
CA LYS A 728 7.45 40.41 -42.43
C LYS A 728 8.58 40.38 -43.47
N ILE A 729 9.20 39.22 -43.70
CA ILE A 729 10.22 39.03 -44.77
C ILE A 729 9.61 39.26 -46.15
N ASP A 730 8.42 38.73 -46.42
CA ASP A 730 7.78 38.88 -47.73
C ASP A 730 7.31 40.30 -48.04
N LYS A 731 7.01 41.10 -47.00
CA LYS A 731 6.68 42.52 -47.15
C LYS A 731 7.88 43.41 -47.49
N GLN A 732 9.12 42.91 -47.41
CA GLN A 732 10.37 43.62 -47.76
C GLN A 732 10.52 45.01 -47.11
N ARG A 733 10.09 45.15 -45.85
CA ARG A 733 10.19 46.40 -45.05
C ARG A 733 11.34 46.32 -44.05
N PHE A 734 12.56 46.06 -44.53
CA PHE A 734 13.67 45.67 -43.68
C PHE A 734 14.13 46.78 -42.71
N ASP A 735 14.16 48.05 -43.12
CA ASP A 735 14.54 49.16 -42.24
C ASP A 735 13.55 49.38 -41.07
N GLU A 736 12.25 49.10 -41.26
CA GLU A 736 11.25 49.16 -40.17
C GLU A 736 11.48 48.02 -39.15
N ILE A 737 11.82 46.83 -39.65
CA ILE A 737 12.08 45.64 -38.83
C ILE A 737 13.35 45.81 -37.99
N LEU A 738 14.40 46.44 -38.53
CA LEU A 738 15.64 46.70 -37.78
C LEU A 738 15.48 47.76 -36.68
N LYS A 739 14.49 48.65 -36.77
CA LYS A 739 14.15 49.54 -35.65
C LYS A 739 13.49 48.79 -34.50
N GLU A 740 12.67 47.77 -34.80
CA GLU A 740 12.15 46.85 -33.79
C GLU A 740 13.29 46.03 -33.16
N GLU A 741 14.26 45.58 -33.95
CA GLU A 741 15.47 44.90 -33.45
C GLU A 741 16.20 45.71 -32.38
N PHE A 742 16.51 46.97 -32.66
CA PHE A 742 17.24 47.84 -31.73
C PHE A 742 16.53 47.98 -30.37
N ASN A 743 15.19 48.04 -30.36
CA ASN A 743 14.40 48.12 -29.13
C ASN A 743 14.36 46.79 -28.36
N GLU A 744 14.42 45.65 -29.05
CA GLU A 744 14.34 44.32 -28.43
C GLU A 744 15.71 43.74 -28.02
N MET A 745 16.82 44.21 -28.60
CA MET A 745 18.17 43.69 -28.33
C MET A 745 18.60 43.73 -26.86
N PRO A 746 18.33 44.78 -26.06
CA PRO A 746 18.65 44.79 -24.63
C PRO A 746 17.89 43.71 -23.85
N LEU A 747 16.62 43.48 -24.22
CA LEU A 747 15.79 42.45 -23.60
C LEU A 747 16.29 41.04 -23.97
N ILE A 748 16.69 40.83 -25.23
CA ILE A 748 17.31 39.58 -25.67
C ILE A 748 18.59 39.30 -24.88
N LYS A 749 19.44 40.30 -24.66
CA LYS A 749 20.66 40.18 -23.85
C LYS A 749 20.36 39.73 -22.42
N GLN A 750 19.38 40.35 -21.77
CA GLN A 750 18.94 39.97 -20.43
C GLN A 750 18.47 38.51 -20.37
N PHE A 751 17.73 38.03 -21.37
CA PHE A 751 17.34 36.63 -21.44
C PHE A 751 18.52 35.68 -21.67
N ILE A 752 19.48 36.04 -22.53
CA ILE A 752 20.69 35.22 -22.75
C ILE A 752 21.52 35.14 -21.47
N ASP A 753 21.62 36.24 -20.71
CA ASP A 753 22.35 36.26 -19.44
C ASP A 753 21.66 35.43 -18.34
N LEU A 754 20.34 35.30 -18.38
CA LEU A 754 19.56 34.43 -17.49
C LEU A 754 19.85 32.94 -17.71
N ILE A 755 20.22 32.52 -18.93
CA ILE A 755 20.49 31.11 -19.26
C ILE A 755 21.71 30.62 -18.47
N GLN A 756 21.53 29.50 -17.76
CA GLN A 756 22.57 28.86 -16.96
C GLN A 756 23.22 27.65 -17.64
N GLU A 757 22.57 27.08 -18.67
CA GLU A 757 23.12 25.97 -19.44
C GLU A 757 24.32 26.45 -20.29
N PRO A 758 25.57 26.01 -20.01
CA PRO A 758 26.77 26.68 -20.53
C PRO A 758 26.86 26.68 -22.07
N LEU A 759 26.56 25.54 -22.71
CA LEU A 759 26.66 25.39 -24.16
C LEU A 759 25.63 26.26 -24.90
N VAL A 760 24.39 26.30 -24.40
CA VAL A 760 23.32 27.11 -24.98
C VAL A 760 23.64 28.59 -24.81
N LYS A 761 24.08 28.99 -23.60
CA LYS A 761 24.47 30.37 -23.32
C LYS A 761 25.60 30.84 -24.23
N TYR A 762 26.66 30.03 -24.37
CA TYR A 762 27.81 30.36 -25.21
C TYR A 762 27.39 30.55 -26.68
N SER A 763 26.62 29.60 -27.23
CA SER A 763 26.15 29.68 -28.62
C SER A 763 25.29 30.91 -28.88
N LEU A 764 24.39 31.27 -27.95
CA LEU A 764 23.53 32.44 -28.10
C LEU A 764 24.30 33.76 -27.93
N LYS A 765 25.27 33.82 -27.02
CA LYS A 765 26.15 35.00 -26.88
C LYS A 765 26.95 35.26 -28.15
N GLU A 766 27.48 34.21 -28.77
CA GLU A 766 28.22 34.35 -30.03
C GLU A 766 27.31 34.88 -31.16
N GLN A 767 26.09 34.36 -31.28
CA GLN A 767 25.10 34.86 -32.26
C GLN A 767 24.67 36.30 -31.99
N TYR A 768 24.46 36.64 -30.71
CA TYR A 768 24.11 38.00 -30.29
C TYR A 768 25.24 39.00 -30.59
N GLN A 769 26.49 38.67 -30.24
CA GLN A 769 27.65 39.53 -30.49
C GLN A 769 27.89 39.77 -31.98
N LYS A 770 27.63 38.76 -32.83
CA LYS A 770 27.67 38.94 -34.28
C LYS A 770 26.71 40.05 -34.72
N LEU A 771 25.49 40.10 -34.16
CA LEU A 771 24.50 41.14 -34.46
C LEU A 771 24.83 42.49 -33.80
N GLU A 772 25.29 42.50 -32.55
CA GLU A 772 25.68 43.73 -31.81
C GLU A 772 26.79 44.50 -32.57
N ASN A 773 27.81 43.78 -33.07
CA ASN A 773 28.90 44.37 -33.86
C ASN A 773 28.44 44.97 -35.21
N TYR A 774 27.34 44.50 -35.80
CA TYR A 774 26.73 45.09 -37.01
C TYR A 774 25.95 46.37 -36.71
N VAL A 775 25.39 46.49 -35.51
CA VAL A 775 24.60 47.66 -35.09
C VAL A 775 25.51 48.80 -34.64
N ASP A 776 26.58 48.51 -33.89
CA ASP A 776 27.54 49.52 -33.39
C ASP A 776 28.46 50.10 -34.48
N THR A 777 28.60 49.44 -35.64
CA THR A 777 29.38 49.97 -36.77
C THR A 777 28.61 50.95 -37.67
N GLN A 778 27.34 51.23 -37.38
CA GLN A 778 26.48 52.16 -38.14
C GLN A 778 25.99 53.38 -37.33
N ALA A 779 26.45 53.57 -36.08
CA ALA A 779 26.32 54.81 -35.32
C ALA A 779 27.61 55.63 -35.44
#